data_AF-W6Z8G3-F1
#
_entry.id   AF-W6Z8G3-F1
#
_cell.length_a   1.000
_cell.length_b   1.000
_cell.length_c   1.000
_cell.angle_alpha   90.00
_cell.angle_beta   90.00
_cell.angle_gamma   90.00
#
_symmetry.space_group_name_H-M   'P 1'
#
loop_
_entity.id
_entity.type
_entity.pdbx_description
1 polymer ?
#
loop_
_entity_poly.entity_id
_entity_poly.type
_entity_poly.pdbx_seq_one_letter_code
_entity_poly.pdbx_strand_id
1 'polypeptide(L)'
;MRVSTILFASLAIARAEIVLQDIPLHPTELVSNEEPSSLTPLDAQHDWVYPETLPPMPQCIAEQDQAAWLSAMTKCTKKQCMRHFGVICSRHQWRTQLSCLNTEMSPQFLEQYIDYCSRSVLKKAQLYQWIRTATDRTWLVEVGDANGLQRLSPGSLTKGYATIRVIDKAPACLTQSVSASSMEPFGQVMASCGFEASTRHTGNAKRPWEYHERQHTMVALDAEIAGYDLTHAIIPDNDYFDKQCFCKTFDASLAEGNCAGPGVDSTRQRLWMHATCGSASLPPNWREGLKTTPHDYIPTERWKWPQCFNSMPDSVVRLQDQCTTNACRVGFDGYCYVQRAVERSCFCRNISYGTCKGSCHVFENRIDYVRWLHDLCGAEEGWHGLPEDWHQLASVSRRDAIPWTWYKDSFSLSNDSTGETNPSSPNQTCESREWKQMSLLFINLAALFTAVFGPKPSSNPTTNPLTSILWFPRGIAVAALYLLSNALNAMLIQSTPSYSETPMVELALLWCTIPRLTWLTILLVLASPYNRSTFSAVATAIVSETLLQALSASTMLSTVSYGFTHRFYAPNTPVLHNLPAANYMYTGALMWTIAMFLSILSFFYILFDPSTLHRSPARWRNTRNAHLATSLKQPSAQCWTWIEQKIAEYWIDRDWDSAFEHTPLVQSEGYVHAVYGALPAKTYRGRSTKRRVVRATLVAGVSMVLLWIAQWVFWVGFVGVVEDEFCTPQLGLSTLTWVVSSMAAVVGVVKS
;
A
#
# COMPACT_ATOMS: atom_id res chain seq x y z
N MET A 1 -18.74 -20.29 2.89
CA MET A 1 -17.28 -20.51 2.87
C MET A 1 -17.00 -21.94 2.38
N ARG A 2 -16.01 -22.17 1.50
CA ARG A 2 -15.59 -23.43 0.82
C ARG A 2 -16.06 -23.75 -0.62
N VAL A 3 -16.65 -22.80 -1.36
CA VAL A 3 -16.87 -22.96 -2.82
C VAL A 3 -15.99 -22.01 -3.66
N SER A 4 -15.74 -20.77 -3.19
CA SER A 4 -14.83 -19.82 -3.89
C SER A 4 -13.37 -20.26 -3.94
N THR A 5 -12.91 -21.06 -2.97
CA THR A 5 -11.49 -21.44 -2.87
C THR A 5 -11.06 -22.43 -3.95
N ILE A 6 -12.01 -23.17 -4.55
CA ILE A 6 -11.73 -24.19 -5.57
C ILE A 6 -11.62 -23.56 -6.96
N LEU A 7 -12.29 -22.42 -7.22
CA LEU A 7 -12.22 -21.72 -8.51
C LEU A 7 -10.95 -20.85 -8.65
N PHE A 8 -10.46 -20.29 -7.53
CA PHE A 8 -9.24 -19.44 -7.53
C PHE A 8 -7.93 -20.23 -7.59
N ALA A 9 -7.93 -21.51 -7.19
CA ALA A 9 -6.75 -22.37 -7.26
C ALA A 9 -6.36 -22.75 -8.71
N SER A 10 -7.28 -22.65 -9.66
CA SER A 10 -7.04 -22.98 -11.08
C SER A 10 -6.33 -21.89 -11.90
N LEU A 11 -6.17 -20.67 -11.36
CA LEU A 11 -5.62 -19.51 -12.08
C LEU A 11 -4.21 -19.08 -11.63
N ALA A 12 -3.61 -19.76 -10.65
CA ALA A 12 -2.36 -19.34 -10.00
C ALA A 12 -1.13 -20.21 -10.31
N ILE A 13 -1.13 -21.03 -11.38
CA ILE A 13 0.01 -21.91 -11.76
C ILE A 13 0.72 -21.43 -13.04
N ALA A 14 0.80 -20.12 -13.26
CA ALA A 14 1.55 -19.58 -14.39
C ALA A 14 2.19 -18.23 -14.04
N ARG A 15 3.18 -18.24 -13.14
CA ARG A 15 4.29 -17.26 -13.04
C ARG A 15 5.03 -17.48 -11.72
N ALA A 16 6.27 -17.97 -11.79
CA ALA A 16 7.42 -17.52 -11.00
C ALA A 16 8.48 -18.63 -10.98
N GLU A 17 9.65 -18.34 -11.53
CA GLU A 17 10.99 -18.89 -11.27
C GLU A 17 11.90 -18.19 -12.31
N ILE A 18 13.07 -17.61 -12.07
CA ILE A 18 14.06 -17.53 -10.98
C ILE A 18 14.91 -16.29 -11.26
N VAL A 19 15.22 -15.45 -10.26
CA VAL A 19 16.37 -14.52 -10.31
C VAL A 19 16.99 -14.44 -8.91
N LEU A 20 18.32 -14.49 -8.90
CA LEU A 20 19.29 -13.99 -7.91
C LEU A 20 19.95 -15.00 -6.96
N GLN A 21 21.26 -15.18 -7.14
CA GLN A 21 22.38 -15.39 -6.19
C GLN A 21 23.66 -15.43 -7.05
N ASP A 22 24.87 -15.02 -6.69
CA ASP A 22 25.49 -14.26 -5.60
C ASP A 22 26.88 -13.87 -6.16
N ILE A 23 27.42 -12.69 -5.81
CA ILE A 23 28.83 -12.31 -6.11
C ILE A 23 29.52 -12.03 -4.76
N PRO A 24 30.61 -12.74 -4.39
CA PRO A 24 31.43 -12.36 -3.25
C PRO A 24 32.58 -11.45 -3.70
N LEU A 25 32.69 -10.29 -3.06
CA LEU A 25 33.84 -9.39 -3.15
C LEU A 25 34.90 -9.84 -2.14
N HIS A 26 36.14 -10.03 -2.61
CA HIS A 26 37.33 -10.21 -1.77
C HIS A 26 37.81 -8.86 -1.20
N PRO A 27 38.29 -8.83 0.07
CA PRO A 27 39.04 -7.70 0.59
C PRO A 27 40.54 -7.86 0.32
N THR A 28 41.15 -6.81 -0.22
CA THR A 28 42.60 -6.69 -0.37
C THR A 28 43.17 -6.10 0.92
N GLU A 29 44.03 -6.84 1.61
CA GLU A 29 44.88 -6.34 2.70
C GLU A 29 45.91 -5.34 2.14
N LEU A 30 46.01 -4.17 2.78
CA LEU A 30 47.12 -3.25 2.59
C LEU A 30 47.88 -3.14 3.92
N VAL A 31 49.08 -3.71 3.94
CA VAL A 31 50.05 -3.63 5.04
C VAL A 31 50.72 -2.25 5.01
N SER A 32 50.70 -1.53 6.12
CA SER A 32 51.57 -0.38 6.37
C SER A 32 52.10 -0.47 7.80
N ASN A 33 53.40 -0.80 7.92
CA ASN A 33 54.18 -0.76 9.15
C ASN A 33 55.13 0.44 9.05
N GLU A 34 54.86 1.51 9.79
CA GLU A 34 55.90 2.39 10.33
C GLU A 34 55.49 2.78 11.76
N GLU A 35 56.19 2.23 12.76
CA GLU A 35 56.08 2.66 14.16
C GLU A 35 56.80 4.01 14.35
N PRO A 36 56.20 4.98 15.06
CA PRO A 36 56.86 6.22 15.44
C PRO A 36 57.81 6.05 16.64
N SER A 37 58.80 6.95 16.68
CA SER A 37 60.02 6.94 17.47
C SER A 37 59.80 7.00 19.00
N SER A 38 60.60 6.24 19.74
CA SER A 38 60.68 6.30 21.21
C SER A 38 61.14 7.66 21.71
N LEU A 39 60.41 8.25 22.67
CA LEU A 39 60.72 9.51 23.37
C LEU A 39 62.01 9.40 24.20
N THR A 40 63.16 9.78 23.63
CA THR A 40 64.43 9.93 24.36
C THR A 40 64.62 11.37 24.86
N PRO A 41 64.97 11.58 26.14
CA PRO A 41 65.42 12.88 26.64
C PRO A 41 66.58 13.44 25.80
N LEU A 42 66.69 14.77 25.70
CA LEU A 42 67.80 15.43 25.00
C LEU A 42 69.13 15.02 25.63
N ASP A 43 70.03 14.43 24.84
CA ASP A 43 71.38 14.05 25.28
C ASP A 43 72.24 15.32 25.47
N ALA A 44 72.15 15.87 26.68
CA ALA A 44 72.80 17.11 27.04
C ALA A 44 74.24 16.83 27.48
N GLN A 45 75.20 16.98 26.57
CA GLN A 45 76.61 17.03 26.95
C GLN A 45 76.87 18.27 27.81
N HIS A 46 76.91 18.09 29.14
CA HIS A 46 77.09 19.10 30.20
C HIS A 46 75.95 20.13 30.38
N ASP A 47 74.66 19.73 30.38
CA ASP A 47 73.50 20.60 30.75
C ASP A 47 73.18 21.75 29.76
N TRP A 48 73.93 21.89 28.66
CA TRP A 48 73.72 22.91 27.64
C TRP A 48 73.24 22.30 26.32
N VAL A 49 72.16 22.85 25.75
CA VAL A 49 71.65 22.44 24.44
C VAL A 49 71.64 23.62 23.47
N TYR A 50 71.55 23.33 22.18
CA TYR A 50 71.31 24.38 21.20
C TYR A 50 69.83 24.78 21.21
N PRO A 51 69.47 26.06 21.07
CA PRO A 51 68.07 26.47 21.01
C PRO A 51 67.28 25.72 19.93
N GLU A 52 67.90 25.46 18.78
CA GLU A 52 67.31 24.69 17.69
C GLU A 52 67.00 23.22 17.99
N THR A 53 67.56 22.67 19.08
CA THR A 53 67.27 21.28 19.52
C THR A 53 66.15 21.21 20.54
N LEU A 54 65.67 22.35 21.06
CA LEU A 54 64.52 22.37 21.96
C LEU A 54 63.24 22.08 21.17
N PRO A 55 62.26 21.36 21.75
CA PRO A 55 60.98 21.15 21.10
C PRO A 55 60.28 22.50 20.80
N PRO A 56 59.54 22.62 19.69
CA PRO A 56 58.78 23.81 19.34
C PRO A 56 57.82 24.30 20.43
N MET A 57 57.35 25.54 20.31
CA MET A 57 56.41 26.10 21.27
C MET A 57 55.07 25.33 21.24
N PRO A 58 54.55 24.84 22.40
CA PRO A 58 53.26 24.16 22.44
C PRO A 58 52.11 25.06 22.02
N GLN A 59 51.09 24.49 21.37
CA GLN A 59 49.94 25.21 20.82
C GLN A 59 49.26 26.11 21.86
N CYS A 60 49.01 25.57 23.06
CA CYS A 60 48.28 26.30 24.09
C CYS A 60 49.08 27.49 24.66
N ILE A 61 50.41 27.48 24.56
CA ILE A 61 51.25 28.63 24.91
C ILE A 61 51.21 29.66 23.78
N ALA A 62 51.27 29.19 22.53
CA ALA A 62 51.21 30.04 21.34
C ALA A 62 49.90 30.83 21.25
N GLU A 63 48.79 30.27 21.74
CA GLU A 63 47.45 30.88 21.77
C GLU A 63 47.23 31.87 22.94
N GLN A 64 48.19 32.00 23.87
CA GLN A 64 48.11 32.87 25.04
C GLN A 64 49.20 33.98 25.00
N ASP A 65 49.30 34.79 26.06
CA ASP A 65 50.40 35.75 26.19
C ASP A 65 51.75 35.02 26.36
N GLN A 66 52.62 35.21 25.38
CA GLN A 66 53.92 34.55 25.28
C GLN A 66 55.03 35.31 26.02
N ALA A 67 54.78 36.54 26.48
CA ALA A 67 55.83 37.42 27.00
C ALA A 67 56.61 36.79 28.16
N ALA A 68 55.91 36.18 29.12
CA ALA A 68 56.54 35.51 30.26
C ALA A 68 57.33 34.27 29.84
N TRP A 69 56.81 33.47 28.89
CA TRP A 69 57.48 32.31 28.34
C TRP A 69 58.77 32.67 27.59
N LEU A 70 58.72 33.66 26.71
CA LEU A 70 59.88 34.15 25.98
C LEU A 70 60.93 34.76 26.92
N SER A 71 60.50 35.46 27.96
CA SER A 71 61.39 35.99 29.00
C SER A 71 62.13 34.88 29.75
N ALA A 72 61.42 33.82 30.16
CA ALA A 72 62.02 32.65 30.82
C ALA A 72 63.05 31.96 29.92
N MET A 73 62.70 31.73 28.65
CA MET A 73 63.62 31.17 27.65
C MET A 73 64.87 32.05 27.48
N THR A 74 64.69 33.36 27.36
CA THR A 74 65.78 34.34 27.19
C THR A 74 66.75 34.33 28.34
N LYS A 75 66.26 34.30 29.59
CA LYS A 75 67.08 34.33 30.80
C LYS A 75 68.01 33.12 30.92
N CYS A 76 67.60 31.99 30.35
CA CYS A 76 68.37 30.74 30.37
C CYS A 76 69.25 30.51 29.13
N THR A 77 69.20 31.39 28.14
CA THR A 77 70.08 31.33 26.96
C THR A 77 71.27 32.27 27.12
N LYS A 78 72.49 31.72 26.96
CA LYS A 78 73.74 32.49 27.09
C LYS A 78 74.68 32.19 25.92
N LYS A 79 75.52 33.17 25.59
CA LYS A 79 76.56 33.05 24.56
C LYS A 79 77.74 32.28 25.15
N GLN A 80 77.86 31.01 24.77
CA GLN A 80 78.90 30.10 25.27
C GLN A 80 80.07 30.01 24.31
N CYS A 81 81.27 29.82 24.87
CA CYS A 81 82.45 29.53 24.06
C CYS A 81 82.52 28.05 23.71
N MET A 82 82.64 27.74 22.41
CA MET A 82 82.68 26.37 21.91
C MET A 82 84.08 25.88 21.57
N ARG A 83 85.02 26.80 21.31
CA ARG A 83 86.40 26.46 20.98
C ARG A 83 87.36 27.48 21.53
N HIS A 84 88.24 27.02 22.41
CA HIS A 84 89.33 27.82 22.94
C HIS A 84 90.60 27.63 22.11
N PHE A 85 91.31 28.72 21.86
CA PHE A 85 92.70 28.72 21.40
C PHE A 85 93.54 29.38 22.49
N GLY A 86 94.16 28.58 23.35
CA GLY A 86 94.74 29.05 24.61
C GLY A 86 93.65 29.61 25.54
N VAL A 87 93.78 30.88 25.94
CA VAL A 87 92.79 31.62 26.76
C VAL A 87 91.74 32.38 25.93
N ILE A 88 91.86 32.43 24.60
CA ILE A 88 90.96 33.20 23.74
C ILE A 88 89.86 32.30 23.18
N CYS A 89 88.61 32.74 23.28
CA CYS A 89 87.49 32.07 22.63
C CYS A 89 87.43 32.39 21.14
N SER A 90 87.56 31.37 20.29
CA SER A 90 87.56 31.50 18.83
C SER A 90 86.18 31.34 18.18
N ARG A 91 85.23 30.68 18.86
CA ARG A 91 83.86 30.47 18.36
C ARG A 91 82.87 30.55 19.50
N HIS A 92 81.92 31.47 19.39
CA HIS A 92 80.80 31.61 20.32
C HIS A 92 79.52 31.09 19.67
N GLN A 93 78.69 30.41 20.45
CA GLN A 93 77.34 30.02 20.05
C GLN A 93 76.36 30.25 21.20
N TRP A 94 75.14 30.68 20.87
CA TRP A 94 74.06 30.78 21.84
C TRP A 94 73.61 29.38 22.22
N ARG A 95 73.58 29.08 23.52
CA ARG A 95 73.14 27.80 24.08
C ARG A 95 72.20 28.04 25.24
N THR A 96 71.27 27.14 25.46
CA THR A 96 70.29 27.20 26.54
C THR A 96 70.64 26.18 27.61
N GLN A 97 70.61 26.62 28.88
CA GLN A 97 70.91 25.78 30.03
C GLN A 97 69.63 25.11 30.54
N LEU A 98 69.60 23.77 30.58
CA LEU A 98 68.39 23.02 30.96
C LEU A 98 68.08 23.16 32.46
N SER A 99 69.09 23.14 33.33
CA SER A 99 68.89 23.37 34.78
C SER A 99 68.32 24.77 35.10
N CYS A 100 68.70 25.79 34.34
CA CYS A 100 68.11 27.12 34.43
C CYS A 100 66.64 27.07 34.00
N LEU A 101 66.33 26.44 32.85
CA LEU A 101 64.96 26.32 32.36
C LEU A 101 64.07 25.60 33.37
N ASN A 102 64.56 24.52 33.99
CA ASN A 102 63.83 23.80 35.04
C ASN A 102 63.49 24.71 36.24
N THR A 103 64.38 25.66 36.56
CA THR A 103 64.17 26.62 37.65
C THR A 103 63.20 27.74 37.25
N GLU A 104 63.37 28.34 36.07
CA GLU A 104 62.50 29.43 35.61
C GLU A 104 61.09 28.92 35.26
N MET A 105 60.97 27.75 34.65
CA MET A 105 59.70 27.08 34.35
C MET A 105 59.21 26.25 35.54
N SER A 106 59.24 26.88 36.71
CA SER A 106 58.75 26.33 37.97
C SER A 106 57.25 25.97 37.90
N PRO A 107 56.75 25.12 38.82
CA PRO A 107 55.31 24.84 38.94
C PRO A 107 54.46 26.11 39.02
N GLN A 108 54.87 27.09 39.83
CA GLN A 108 54.18 28.40 39.96
C GLN A 108 54.15 29.18 38.65
N PHE A 109 55.21 29.09 37.84
CA PHE A 109 55.22 29.71 36.51
C PHE A 109 54.23 29.03 35.56
N LEU A 110 54.04 27.71 35.65
CA LEU A 110 53.10 27.00 34.79
C LEU A 110 51.63 27.18 35.20
N GLU A 111 51.33 27.55 36.45
CA GLU A 111 49.96 27.82 36.90
C GLU A 111 49.24 28.86 36.03
N GLN A 112 49.96 29.86 35.51
CA GLN A 112 49.35 30.88 34.64
C GLN A 112 48.88 30.35 33.27
N TYR A 113 49.39 29.19 32.83
CA TYR A 113 49.07 28.60 31.53
C TYR A 113 48.21 27.33 31.64
N ILE A 114 48.25 26.66 32.80
CA ILE A 114 47.73 25.30 32.96
C ILE A 114 46.23 25.22 32.75
N ASP A 115 45.46 26.22 33.19
CA ASP A 115 44.00 26.21 33.10
C ASP A 115 43.52 26.23 31.66
N TYR A 116 44.14 27.09 30.83
CA TYR A 116 43.84 27.15 29.40
C TYR A 116 44.33 25.91 28.67
N CYS A 117 45.56 25.46 28.92
CA CYS A 117 46.11 24.24 28.32
C CYS A 117 45.31 22.98 28.69
N SER A 118 44.73 22.94 29.91
CA SER A 118 43.94 21.80 30.40
C SER A 118 42.52 21.73 29.81
N ARG A 119 42.11 22.71 28.99
CA ARG A 119 40.84 22.63 28.24
C ARG A 119 40.82 21.45 27.27
N SER A 120 41.96 21.16 26.62
CA SER A 120 42.15 20.04 25.70
C SER A 120 43.19 19.06 26.24
N VAL A 121 42.83 17.77 26.32
CA VAL A 121 43.76 16.74 26.80
C VAL A 121 44.99 16.60 25.90
N LEU A 122 44.83 16.84 24.59
CA LEU A 122 45.93 16.78 23.61
C LEU A 122 46.90 17.94 23.80
N LYS A 123 46.39 19.17 23.96
CA LYS A 123 47.23 20.35 24.22
C LYS A 123 47.95 20.25 25.56
N LYS A 124 47.28 19.72 26.59
CA LYS A 124 47.91 19.43 27.89
C LYS A 124 49.02 18.39 27.77
N ALA A 125 48.81 17.32 27.00
CA ALA A 125 49.82 16.29 26.75
C ALA A 125 51.02 16.82 25.97
N GLN A 126 50.80 17.69 24.97
CA GLN A 126 51.86 18.37 24.24
C GLN A 126 52.71 19.24 25.18
N LEU A 127 52.08 20.07 26.03
CA LEU A 127 52.80 20.85 27.05
C LEU A 127 53.60 19.94 27.99
N TYR A 128 53.01 18.83 28.42
CA TYR A 128 53.68 17.84 29.26
C TYR A 128 54.90 17.21 28.58
N GLN A 129 54.80 16.84 27.30
CA GLN A 129 55.94 16.32 26.52
C GLN A 129 57.05 17.36 26.40
N TRP A 130 56.70 18.64 26.19
CA TRP A 130 57.66 19.73 26.15
C TRP A 130 58.42 19.86 27.47
N ILE A 131 57.69 19.93 28.60
CA ILE A 131 58.27 20.07 29.95
C ILE A 131 59.13 18.87 30.30
N ARG A 132 58.66 17.65 30.02
CA ARG A 132 59.43 16.42 30.26
C ARG A 132 60.73 16.41 29.46
N THR A 133 60.69 16.82 28.19
CA THR A 133 61.87 16.80 27.32
C THR A 133 62.88 17.88 27.68
N ALA A 134 62.41 19.08 28.07
CA ALA A 134 63.27 20.21 28.40
C ALA A 134 63.79 20.22 29.84
N THR A 135 63.06 19.62 30.80
CA THR A 135 63.35 19.75 32.24
C THR A 135 63.49 18.41 32.98
N ASP A 136 63.22 17.29 32.32
CA ASP A 136 63.13 15.94 32.91
C ASP A 136 62.03 15.79 34.00
N ARG A 137 61.17 16.81 34.18
CA ARG A 137 60.08 16.78 35.15
C ARG A 137 58.91 15.92 34.66
N THR A 138 58.37 15.07 35.54
CA THR A 138 57.27 14.14 35.23
C THR A 138 55.88 14.64 35.67
N TRP A 139 55.77 15.89 36.10
CA TRP A 139 54.53 16.61 36.45
C TRP A 139 54.59 18.06 35.96
N LEU A 140 53.46 18.76 35.86
CA LEU A 140 53.41 20.16 35.42
C LEU A 140 53.45 21.11 36.63
N VAL A 141 52.36 21.20 37.37
CA VAL A 141 52.15 22.00 38.58
C VAL A 141 52.11 21.10 39.82
N GLU A 142 51.21 20.11 39.83
CA GLU A 142 50.96 19.22 40.98
C GLU A 142 51.33 17.77 40.66
N VAL A 143 51.78 17.04 41.68
CA VAL A 143 52.08 15.62 41.51
C VAL A 143 50.80 14.87 41.12
N GLY A 144 50.78 14.34 39.90
CA GLY A 144 49.66 13.56 39.35
C GLY A 144 48.85 14.29 38.27
N ASP A 145 49.12 15.55 37.98
CA ASP A 145 48.43 16.30 36.91
C ASP A 145 48.76 15.81 35.49
N ALA A 146 49.87 15.10 35.36
CA ALA A 146 50.35 14.42 34.16
C ALA A 146 49.96 12.94 34.10
N ASN A 147 49.19 12.44 35.09
CA ASN A 147 48.71 11.06 35.08
C ASN A 147 47.87 10.82 33.81
N GLY A 148 48.25 9.80 33.04
CA GLY A 148 47.59 9.46 31.79
C GLY A 148 47.99 10.29 30.57
N LEU A 149 48.87 11.30 30.69
CA LEU A 149 49.35 12.10 29.55
C LEU A 149 50.54 11.46 28.81
N GLN A 150 51.23 10.50 29.42
CA GLN A 150 52.40 9.82 28.82
C GLN A 150 52.03 8.84 27.71
N ARG A 151 50.86 8.22 27.80
CA ARG A 151 50.32 7.26 26.83
C ARG A 151 48.83 7.52 26.72
N LEU A 152 48.49 8.53 25.92
CA LEU A 152 47.10 8.76 25.60
C LEU A 152 46.57 7.61 24.75
N SER A 153 45.29 7.33 24.89
CA SER A 153 44.58 6.41 24.02
C SER A 153 43.47 7.19 23.31
N PRO A 154 42.89 6.65 22.22
CA PRO A 154 41.65 7.20 21.65
C PRO A 154 40.55 7.45 22.69
N GLY A 155 40.48 6.62 23.73
CA GLY A 155 39.51 6.75 24.83
C GLY A 155 39.76 7.94 25.77
N SER A 156 40.92 8.60 25.69
CA SER A 156 41.23 9.81 26.45
C SER A 156 40.34 10.99 26.05
N LEU A 157 39.82 11.01 24.81
CA LEU A 157 38.78 11.93 24.37
C LEU A 157 37.41 11.34 24.73
N THR A 158 36.99 11.45 25.99
CA THR A 158 35.84 10.71 26.52
C THR A 158 34.49 11.03 25.83
N LYS A 159 34.34 12.25 25.29
CA LYS A 159 33.18 12.65 24.46
C LYS A 159 33.47 12.55 22.95
N GLY A 160 34.64 12.08 22.57
CA GLY A 160 35.14 11.99 21.21
C GLY A 160 35.51 13.35 20.62
N TYR A 161 35.62 13.37 19.29
CA TYR A 161 35.96 14.54 18.49
C TYR A 161 34.98 14.70 17.33
N ALA A 162 34.99 15.86 16.68
CA ALA A 162 34.26 16.11 15.45
C ALA A 162 35.11 16.96 14.49
N THR A 163 34.81 16.86 13.20
CA THR A 163 35.44 17.71 12.18
C THR A 163 34.92 19.14 12.29
N ILE A 164 35.77 20.13 12.03
CA ILE A 164 35.38 21.55 12.03
C ILE A 164 34.26 21.83 11.00
N ARG A 165 34.15 21.04 9.93
CA ARG A 165 33.06 21.13 8.92
C ARG A 165 31.65 20.97 9.50
N VAL A 166 31.51 20.41 10.70
CA VAL A 166 30.23 20.35 11.41
C VAL A 166 29.67 21.75 11.75
N ILE A 167 30.53 22.78 11.79
CA ILE A 167 30.12 24.18 11.99
C ILE A 167 29.16 24.65 10.88
N ASP A 168 29.32 24.19 9.63
CA ASP A 168 28.43 24.57 8.52
C ASP A 168 26.96 24.17 8.76
N LYS A 169 26.75 23.20 9.66
CA LYS A 169 25.42 22.74 10.06
C LYS A 169 24.81 23.60 11.18
N ALA A 170 25.61 24.34 11.94
CA ALA A 170 25.14 25.27 12.97
C ALA A 170 24.43 26.49 12.35
N PRO A 171 23.43 27.09 13.02
CA PRO A 171 22.83 28.33 12.58
C PRO A 171 23.77 29.52 12.84
N ALA A 172 23.63 30.59 12.03
CA ALA A 172 24.45 31.80 12.16
C ALA A 172 24.33 32.44 13.56
N CYS A 173 23.13 32.40 14.15
CA CYS A 173 22.89 32.93 15.49
C CYS A 173 23.70 32.20 16.59
N LEU A 174 24.08 30.92 16.37
CA LEU A 174 24.97 30.17 17.28
C LEU A 174 26.44 30.51 17.02
N THR A 175 26.87 30.52 15.75
CA THR A 175 28.28 30.78 15.41
C THR A 175 28.72 32.22 15.69
N GLN A 176 27.77 33.16 15.77
CA GLN A 176 27.99 34.55 16.16
C GLN A 176 27.74 34.81 17.65
N SER A 177 27.42 33.78 18.43
CA SER A 177 27.18 33.92 19.87
C SER A 177 28.46 33.81 20.69
N VAL A 178 28.34 34.24 21.95
CA VAL A 178 29.39 34.25 22.95
C VAL A 178 29.00 33.26 24.04
N SER A 179 29.97 32.49 24.57
CA SER A 179 29.74 31.58 25.69
C SER A 179 29.30 32.36 26.93
N ALA A 180 28.25 31.90 27.61
CA ALA A 180 27.82 32.53 28.85
C ALA A 180 28.80 32.34 30.01
N SER A 181 29.51 31.22 30.04
CA SER A 181 30.42 30.88 31.14
C SER A 181 31.77 31.58 31.01
N SER A 182 32.32 31.65 29.79
CA SER A 182 33.66 32.20 29.56
C SER A 182 33.69 33.58 28.90
N MET A 183 32.54 34.07 28.41
CA MET A 183 32.44 35.28 27.59
C MET A 183 33.31 35.26 26.31
N GLU A 184 33.72 34.07 25.86
CA GLU A 184 34.50 33.90 24.63
C GLU A 184 33.58 33.69 23.42
N PRO A 185 33.90 34.28 22.24
CA PRO A 185 33.20 34.00 21.00
C PRO A 185 33.29 32.52 20.61
N PHE A 186 32.25 31.99 19.96
CA PHE A 186 32.22 30.61 19.46
C PHE A 186 33.50 30.23 18.69
N GLY A 187 33.97 31.09 17.78
CA GLY A 187 35.17 30.83 16.99
C GLY A 187 36.46 30.71 17.83
N GLN A 188 36.58 31.50 18.91
CA GLN A 188 37.72 31.43 19.82
C GLN A 188 37.71 30.12 20.61
N VAL A 189 36.53 29.69 21.10
CA VAL A 189 36.41 28.40 21.79
C VAL A 189 36.73 27.24 20.84
N MET A 190 36.23 27.27 19.61
CA MET A 190 36.54 26.28 18.58
C MET A 190 38.06 26.17 18.32
N ALA A 191 38.76 27.29 18.18
CA ALA A 191 40.22 27.29 18.01
C ALA A 191 40.95 26.74 19.25
N SER A 192 40.52 27.16 20.45
CA SER A 192 41.10 26.68 21.72
C SER A 192 40.93 25.17 21.93
N CYS A 193 39.90 24.57 21.32
CA CYS A 193 39.63 23.13 21.38
C CYS A 193 40.08 22.37 20.12
N GLY A 194 40.64 23.08 19.14
CA GLY A 194 41.03 22.55 17.84
C GLY A 194 42.34 21.76 17.87
N PHE A 195 42.43 20.74 17.02
CA PHE A 195 43.60 19.89 16.81
C PHE A 195 43.58 19.29 15.39
N GLU A 196 44.71 18.76 14.90
CA GLU A 196 44.84 18.14 13.57
C GLU A 196 45.04 16.61 13.64
N ALA A 197 44.98 15.92 12.50
CA ALA A 197 45.17 14.46 12.44
C ALA A 197 46.57 14.01 12.92
N SER A 198 47.60 14.76 12.53
CA SER A 198 48.99 14.58 12.97
C SER A 198 49.54 15.89 13.50
N THR A 199 50.57 15.82 14.34
CA THR A 199 51.21 17.02 14.89
C THR A 199 51.82 17.83 13.76
N ARG A 200 51.42 19.11 13.65
CA ARG A 200 51.82 19.98 12.54
C ARG A 200 52.55 21.21 13.04
N HIS A 201 53.61 21.57 12.33
CA HIS A 201 54.42 22.74 12.61
C HIS A 201 53.92 23.97 11.83
N THR A 202 53.77 25.11 12.49
CA THR A 202 53.32 26.37 11.86
C THR A 202 54.46 27.23 11.34
N GLY A 203 55.72 26.85 11.61
CA GLY A 203 56.91 27.59 11.25
C GLY A 203 58.11 26.68 10.93
N ASN A 204 59.30 27.05 11.42
CA ASN A 204 60.54 26.36 11.09
C ASN A 204 60.86 25.22 12.06
N ALA A 205 60.26 24.04 11.85
CA ALA A 205 60.46 22.85 12.69
C ALA A 205 61.92 22.40 12.85
N LYS A 206 62.79 22.66 11.86
CA LYS A 206 64.22 22.32 11.94
C LYS A 206 65.01 23.26 12.84
N ARG A 207 64.45 24.43 13.16
CA ARG A 207 65.06 25.46 13.98
C ARG A 207 63.96 26.18 14.77
N PRO A 208 63.36 25.54 15.78
CA PRO A 208 62.16 26.06 16.43
C PRO A 208 62.40 27.33 17.26
N TRP A 209 63.65 27.53 17.71
CA TRP A 209 64.03 28.67 18.54
C TRP A 209 65.29 29.36 18.02
N GLU A 210 65.33 30.68 18.13
CA GLU A 210 66.50 31.49 17.84
C GLU A 210 66.67 32.62 18.85
N TYR A 211 67.91 32.91 19.22
CA TYR A 211 68.25 34.10 19.98
C TYR A 211 68.43 35.29 19.03
N HIS A 212 67.56 36.30 19.14
CA HIS A 212 67.60 37.47 18.28
C HIS A 212 68.45 38.58 18.91
N GLU A 213 69.71 38.72 18.47
CA GLU A 213 70.69 39.61 19.10
C GLU A 213 70.25 41.08 19.18
N ARG A 214 69.51 41.59 18.19
CA ARG A 214 69.05 43.00 18.17
C ARG A 214 67.99 43.31 19.22
N GLN A 215 67.15 42.32 19.54
CA GLN A 215 66.05 42.48 20.50
C GLN A 215 66.41 41.93 21.89
N HIS A 216 67.61 41.31 22.01
CA HIS A 216 68.07 40.65 23.23
C HIS A 216 67.05 39.67 23.82
N THR A 217 66.32 38.95 22.94
CA THR A 217 65.27 38.00 23.33
C THR A 217 65.36 36.73 22.50
N MET A 218 64.94 35.63 23.11
CA MET A 218 64.55 34.42 22.39
C MET A 218 63.27 34.67 21.61
N VAL A 219 63.19 34.07 20.41
CA VAL A 219 62.02 34.09 19.53
C VAL A 219 61.68 32.66 19.15
N ALA A 220 60.39 32.30 19.23
CA ALA A 220 59.88 31.06 18.68
C ALA A 220 59.71 31.23 17.15
N LEU A 221 60.46 30.44 16.39
CA LEU A 221 60.33 30.36 14.92
C LEU A 221 59.34 29.28 14.49
N ASP A 222 58.91 28.43 15.43
CA ASP A 222 57.95 27.37 15.20
C ASP A 222 57.06 27.16 16.42
N ALA A 223 55.80 26.80 16.16
CA ALA A 223 54.87 26.29 17.14
C ALA A 223 54.22 25.02 16.58
N GLU A 224 53.92 24.07 17.46
CA GLU A 224 53.26 22.83 17.07
C GLU A 224 51.76 22.91 17.37
N ILE A 225 50.94 22.56 16.40
CA ILE A 225 49.51 22.27 16.57
C ILE A 225 49.40 20.83 17.09
N ALA A 226 48.65 20.64 18.16
CA ALA A 226 48.45 19.32 18.75
C ALA A 226 47.81 18.38 17.73
N GLY A 227 48.40 17.20 17.56
CA GLY A 227 47.88 16.16 16.68
C GLY A 227 47.17 15.04 17.44
N TYR A 228 46.29 14.32 16.73
CA TYR A 228 45.66 13.11 17.26
C TYR A 228 46.63 11.92 17.38
N ASP A 229 47.73 11.95 16.63
CA ASP A 229 48.86 11.03 16.72
C ASP A 229 49.46 10.91 18.13
N LEU A 230 49.28 11.92 18.99
CA LEU A 230 49.59 11.86 20.42
C LEU A 230 48.86 10.73 21.18
N THR A 231 47.75 10.21 20.62
CA THR A 231 47.00 9.05 21.14
C THR A 231 47.51 7.71 20.64
N HIS A 232 48.59 7.70 19.85
CA HIS A 232 49.10 6.53 19.13
C HIS A 232 48.09 5.88 18.16
N ALA A 233 47.14 6.68 17.68
CA ALA A 233 46.14 6.28 16.69
C ALA A 233 46.11 7.27 15.52
N ILE A 234 45.54 6.84 14.39
CA ILE A 234 45.51 7.59 13.14
C ILE A 234 44.07 7.93 12.78
N ILE A 235 43.84 9.16 12.32
CA ILE A 235 42.58 9.63 11.75
C ILE A 235 42.83 10.30 10.40
N PRO A 236 41.82 10.43 9.53
CA PRO A 236 42.00 11.08 8.23
C PRO A 236 42.44 12.55 8.38
N ASP A 237 43.30 13.02 7.48
CA ASP A 237 43.78 14.40 7.44
C ASP A 237 42.62 15.40 7.31
N ASN A 238 42.37 16.14 8.40
CA ASN A 238 41.35 17.19 8.51
C ASN A 238 41.57 17.99 9.79
N ASP A 239 40.81 19.07 9.94
CA ASP A 239 40.77 19.83 11.20
C ASP A 239 39.66 19.31 12.10
N TYR A 240 39.99 19.10 13.36
CA TYR A 240 39.10 18.55 14.38
C TYR A 240 39.02 19.45 15.60
N PHE A 241 38.01 19.20 16.43
CA PHE A 241 37.94 19.77 17.76
C PHE A 241 37.52 18.71 18.77
N ASP A 242 38.05 18.84 19.99
CA ASP A 242 37.68 18.01 21.13
C ASP A 242 36.28 18.42 21.61
N LYS A 243 35.31 17.50 21.54
CA LYS A 243 33.93 17.75 21.95
C LYS A 243 33.84 18.05 23.44
N GLN A 244 34.63 17.36 24.27
CA GLN A 244 34.62 17.59 25.71
C GLN A 244 35.14 19.00 26.03
N CYS A 245 36.25 19.40 25.39
CA CYS A 245 36.78 20.76 25.50
C CYS A 245 35.73 21.80 25.13
N PHE A 246 35.11 21.63 23.95
CA PHE A 246 34.11 22.58 23.45
C PHE A 246 32.90 22.65 24.38
N CYS A 247 32.29 21.52 24.72
CA CYS A 247 31.05 21.48 25.48
C CYS A 247 31.22 21.86 26.97
N LYS A 248 32.44 21.78 27.52
CA LYS A 248 32.75 22.30 28.86
C LYS A 248 32.94 23.82 28.86
N THR A 249 33.48 24.37 27.77
CA THR A 249 33.86 25.79 27.67
C THR A 249 32.73 26.64 27.09
N PHE A 250 31.95 26.07 26.16
CA PHE A 250 30.85 26.73 25.48
C PHE A 250 29.50 26.19 26.00
N ASP A 251 28.88 26.92 26.91
CA ASP A 251 27.49 26.68 27.28
C ASP A 251 26.55 27.54 26.42
N ALA A 252 25.77 26.88 25.56
CA ALA A 252 24.82 27.53 24.67
C ALA A 252 23.47 27.83 25.32
N SER A 253 23.27 27.49 26.61
CA SER A 253 22.03 27.73 27.36
C SER A 253 21.60 29.20 27.35
N LEU A 254 22.52 30.14 27.10
CA LEU A 254 22.30 31.59 27.09
C LEU A 254 22.38 32.26 25.71
N ALA A 255 22.52 31.49 24.62
CA ALA A 255 22.22 32.00 23.27
C ALA A 255 20.70 32.23 23.05
N GLU A 256 19.89 32.01 24.09
CA GLU A 256 18.49 32.38 24.25
C GLU A 256 18.18 33.85 23.91
N GLY A 257 19.16 34.75 23.85
CA GLY A 257 18.95 36.14 23.40
C GLY A 257 18.95 36.35 21.88
N ASN A 258 19.76 35.61 21.12
CA ASN A 258 19.99 35.86 19.68
C ASN A 258 19.31 34.82 18.76
N CYS A 259 19.13 33.58 19.22
CA CYS A 259 18.33 32.56 18.54
C CYS A 259 16.90 32.49 19.12
N ALA A 260 16.46 33.52 19.86
CA ALA A 260 15.21 33.56 20.62
C ALA A 260 13.98 33.55 19.69
N GLY A 261 13.31 32.42 19.56
CA GLY A 261 12.00 32.34 18.92
C GLY A 261 11.65 30.98 18.35
N PRO A 262 10.36 30.69 18.13
CA PRO A 262 9.93 29.52 17.38
C PRO A 262 10.42 29.67 15.93
N GLY A 263 11.27 28.75 15.49
CA GLY A 263 11.91 28.90 14.19
C GLY A 263 12.82 27.74 13.81
N VAL A 264 13.28 27.76 12.57
CA VAL A 264 14.23 26.77 12.07
C VAL A 264 15.60 26.97 12.71
N ASP A 265 16.02 28.21 12.96
CA ASP A 265 17.33 28.49 13.54
C ASP A 265 17.44 28.02 15.00
N SER A 266 16.40 28.21 15.82
CA SER A 266 16.35 27.64 17.16
C SER A 266 16.31 26.11 17.15
N THR A 267 15.60 25.52 16.19
CA THR A 267 15.60 24.06 15.98
C THR A 267 17.00 23.56 15.58
N ARG A 268 17.69 24.26 14.66
CA ARG A 268 19.06 23.95 14.24
C ARG A 268 20.04 24.04 15.40
N GLN A 269 19.95 25.09 16.21
CA GLN A 269 20.80 25.30 17.38
C GLN A 269 20.67 24.13 18.36
N ARG A 270 19.43 23.79 18.74
CA ARG A 270 19.17 22.70 19.70
C ARG A 270 19.62 21.35 19.17
N LEU A 271 19.34 21.04 17.90
CA LEU A 271 19.79 19.79 17.28
C LEU A 271 21.32 19.71 17.15
N TRP A 272 21.97 20.83 16.81
CA TRP A 272 23.43 20.90 16.74
C TRP A 272 24.08 20.70 18.11
N MET A 273 23.59 21.39 19.14
CA MET A 273 24.06 21.21 20.52
C MET A 273 23.81 19.79 21.01
N HIS A 274 22.66 19.19 20.70
CA HIS A 274 22.36 17.80 21.06
C HIS A 274 23.33 16.82 20.38
N ALA A 275 23.61 16.98 19.10
CA ALA A 275 24.49 16.09 18.34
C ALA A 275 25.97 16.23 18.75
N THR A 276 26.41 17.45 19.11
CA THR A 276 27.79 17.73 19.49
C THR A 276 28.06 17.45 20.97
N CYS A 277 27.18 17.92 21.86
CA CYS A 277 27.39 17.94 23.32
C CYS A 277 26.49 16.96 24.09
N GLY A 278 25.47 16.41 23.46
CA GLY A 278 24.48 15.53 24.09
C GLY A 278 23.33 16.29 24.74
N SER A 279 22.40 15.55 25.34
CA SER A 279 21.20 16.12 25.96
C SER A 279 21.47 16.89 27.25
N ALA A 280 22.61 16.66 27.92
CA ALA A 280 22.95 17.32 29.19
C ALA A 280 23.26 18.82 29.02
N SER A 281 23.60 19.28 27.81
CA SER A 281 23.86 20.69 27.51
C SER A 281 22.62 21.46 27.07
N LEU A 282 21.42 20.89 27.27
CA LEU A 282 20.16 21.46 26.81
C LEU A 282 19.15 21.56 27.97
N PRO A 283 18.22 22.54 27.93
CA PRO A 283 17.17 22.67 28.95
C PRO A 283 16.27 21.44 29.06
N PRO A 284 15.64 21.18 30.23
CA PRO A 284 14.55 20.23 30.34
C PRO A 284 13.42 20.70 29.39
N ASN A 285 12.96 19.82 28.50
CA ASN A 285 11.98 20.10 27.42
C ASN A 285 12.50 20.77 26.14
N TRP A 286 13.81 20.71 25.86
CA TRP A 286 14.37 21.25 24.61
C TRP A 286 13.72 20.71 23.31
N ARG A 287 13.04 19.56 23.36
CA ARG A 287 12.34 18.95 22.22
C ARG A 287 11.01 19.63 21.88
N GLU A 288 10.46 20.42 22.78
CA GLU A 288 9.20 21.13 22.54
C GLU A 288 9.39 22.25 21.54
N GLY A 289 8.47 22.35 20.57
CA GLY A 289 8.49 23.38 19.53
C GLY A 289 9.56 23.19 18.44
N LEU A 290 10.21 22.02 18.34
CA LEU A 290 11.16 21.74 17.27
C LEU A 290 10.46 21.60 15.92
N LYS A 291 10.93 22.35 14.91
CA LYS A 291 10.45 22.24 13.54
C LYS A 291 11.08 21.06 12.82
N THR A 292 10.62 19.82 13.07
CA THR A 292 11.22 18.60 12.48
C THR A 292 10.28 17.81 11.59
N THR A 293 10.83 17.11 10.59
CA THR A 293 10.04 16.42 9.56
C THR A 293 9.55 14.95 9.82
N PRO A 294 9.37 14.43 11.06
CA PRO A 294 8.73 13.13 11.23
C PRO A 294 7.19 13.17 11.13
N HIS A 295 6.55 14.19 11.70
CA HIS A 295 5.09 14.22 11.87
C HIS A 295 4.54 15.63 11.60
N ASP A 296 4.91 16.62 12.42
CA ASP A 296 4.30 17.96 12.39
C ASP A 296 4.62 18.77 11.12
N TYR A 297 5.73 18.43 10.45
CA TYR A 297 6.17 19.07 9.22
C TYR A 297 6.33 18.03 8.10
N ILE A 298 5.52 18.13 7.07
CA ILE A 298 5.49 17.15 5.97
C ILE A 298 6.35 17.67 4.82
N PRO A 299 7.43 16.98 4.42
CA PRO A 299 8.27 17.42 3.30
C PRO A 299 7.46 17.61 2.03
N THR A 300 7.76 18.66 1.26
CA THR A 300 7.04 18.96 0.01
C THR A 300 7.11 17.81 -0.99
N GLU A 301 8.20 17.04 -0.99
CA GLU A 301 8.42 15.88 -1.87
C GLU A 301 7.57 14.66 -1.46
N ARG A 302 7.08 14.64 -0.20
CA ARG A 302 6.24 13.57 0.35
C ARG A 302 4.77 13.96 0.41
N TRP A 303 4.41 15.18 0.01
CA TRP A 303 3.02 15.61 -0.04
C TRP A 303 2.25 14.83 -1.09
N LYS A 304 1.15 14.20 -0.68
CA LYS A 304 0.27 13.42 -1.55
C LYS A 304 -1.12 13.98 -1.48
N TRP A 305 -1.69 14.29 -2.64
CA TRP A 305 -3.09 14.69 -2.77
C TRP A 305 -4.00 13.46 -2.96
N PRO A 306 -5.28 13.54 -2.55
CA PRO A 306 -6.26 12.49 -2.84
C PRO A 306 -6.66 12.52 -4.33
N GLN A 307 -7.32 11.47 -4.80
CA GLN A 307 -7.69 11.29 -6.21
C GLN A 307 -8.58 12.42 -6.75
N CYS A 308 -9.39 13.02 -5.88
CA CYS A 308 -10.30 14.12 -6.20
C CYS A 308 -9.65 15.52 -6.18
N PHE A 309 -8.31 15.61 -6.19
CA PHE A 309 -7.56 16.88 -6.20
C PHE A 309 -8.04 17.87 -7.28
N ASN A 310 -8.31 17.39 -8.49
CA ASN A 310 -8.74 18.26 -9.61
C ASN A 310 -10.08 18.97 -9.37
N SER A 311 -10.85 18.55 -8.37
CA SER A 311 -12.12 19.16 -7.98
C SER A 311 -12.03 19.92 -6.66
N MET A 312 -10.85 20.02 -6.05
CA MET A 312 -10.65 20.82 -4.86
C MET A 312 -10.70 22.32 -5.20
N PRO A 313 -11.26 23.16 -4.31
CA PRO A 313 -11.19 24.61 -4.47
C PRO A 313 -9.73 25.11 -4.48
N ASP A 314 -9.44 26.13 -5.28
CA ASP A 314 -8.13 26.77 -5.34
C ASP A 314 -7.63 27.26 -3.97
N SER A 315 -8.55 27.61 -3.06
CA SER A 315 -8.20 28.00 -1.68
C SER A 315 -7.50 26.88 -0.92
N VAL A 316 -7.86 25.61 -1.15
CA VAL A 316 -7.23 24.44 -0.52
C VAL A 316 -5.87 24.15 -1.14
N VAL A 317 -5.76 24.26 -2.47
CA VAL A 317 -4.49 24.05 -3.18
C VAL A 317 -3.47 25.11 -2.73
N ARG A 318 -3.90 26.38 -2.63
CA ARG A 318 -3.04 27.48 -2.15
C ARG A 318 -2.71 27.38 -0.67
N LEU A 319 -3.52 26.68 0.12
CA LEU A 319 -3.25 26.47 1.54
C LEU A 319 -1.96 25.68 1.76
N GLN A 320 -1.64 24.74 0.87
CA GLN A 320 -0.35 24.02 0.91
C GLN A 320 0.82 25.00 0.85
N ASP A 321 0.79 25.93 -0.10
CA ASP A 321 1.84 26.95 -0.27
C ASP A 321 1.87 27.93 0.91
N GLN A 322 0.71 28.35 1.41
CA GLN A 322 0.60 29.25 2.57
C GLN A 322 1.15 28.64 3.86
N CYS A 323 0.97 27.33 4.04
CA CYS A 323 1.48 26.59 5.21
C CYS A 323 2.87 26.00 4.99
N THR A 324 3.52 26.28 3.86
CA THR A 324 4.89 25.82 3.61
C THR A 324 5.90 26.68 4.37
N THR A 325 6.69 26.03 5.21
CA THR A 325 7.80 26.63 5.97
C THR A 325 9.07 25.81 5.78
N ASN A 326 10.21 26.34 6.20
CA ASN A 326 11.41 25.54 6.36
C ASN A 326 11.26 24.67 7.63
N ALA A 327 11.79 23.45 7.58
CA ALA A 327 11.87 22.52 8.70
C ALA A 327 13.16 21.66 8.61
N CYS A 328 13.52 21.06 9.73
CA CYS A 328 14.71 20.23 9.89
C CYS A 328 14.41 18.74 9.63
N ARG A 329 15.05 18.18 8.60
CA ARG A 329 15.22 16.73 8.50
C ARG A 329 16.43 16.32 9.33
N VAL A 330 16.20 15.55 10.38
CA VAL A 330 17.28 15.06 11.26
C VAL A 330 18.05 13.96 10.53
N GLY A 331 19.35 14.15 10.33
CA GLY A 331 20.22 13.14 9.72
C GLY A 331 20.60 12.02 10.71
N PHE A 332 21.22 10.96 10.20
CA PHE A 332 21.77 9.88 11.04
C PHE A 332 22.87 10.37 11.99
N ASP A 333 23.52 11.46 11.63
CA ASP A 333 24.53 12.18 12.42
C ASP A 333 23.90 13.14 13.47
N GLY A 334 22.58 13.23 13.53
CA GLY A 334 21.83 14.03 14.51
C GLY A 334 21.68 15.51 14.15
N TYR A 335 22.31 15.98 13.07
CA TYR A 335 22.23 17.39 12.66
C TYR A 335 20.98 17.68 11.82
N CYS A 336 20.62 18.97 11.74
CA CYS A 336 19.51 19.45 10.92
C CYS A 336 19.93 19.68 9.47
N TYR A 337 19.18 19.09 8.54
CA TYR A 337 19.19 19.41 7.12
C TYR A 337 17.91 20.18 6.80
N VAL A 338 18.04 21.46 6.47
CA VAL A 338 16.91 22.33 6.19
C VAL A 338 16.28 21.95 4.85
N GLN A 339 14.97 21.76 4.85
CA GLN A 339 14.17 21.51 3.65
C GLN A 339 12.80 22.19 3.77
N ARG A 340 12.10 22.36 2.65
CA ARG A 340 10.72 22.88 2.65
C ARG A 340 9.75 21.80 3.10
N ALA A 341 8.84 22.17 3.98
CA ALA A 341 7.83 21.28 4.52
C ALA A 341 6.54 22.05 4.84
N VAL A 342 5.41 21.38 4.67
CA VAL A 342 4.10 21.89 5.03
C VAL A 342 3.90 21.68 6.52
N GLU A 343 3.61 22.75 7.25
CA GLU A 343 3.19 22.69 8.65
C GLU A 343 1.79 22.08 8.74
N ARG A 344 1.70 20.89 9.34
CA ARG A 344 0.47 20.11 9.41
C ARG A 344 -0.62 20.86 10.16
N SER A 345 -0.32 21.41 11.33
CA SER A 345 -1.28 22.14 12.16
C SER A 345 -1.88 23.34 11.41
N CYS A 346 -1.06 24.11 10.68
CA CYS A 346 -1.50 25.20 9.82
C CYS A 346 -2.48 24.73 8.74
N PHE A 347 -2.17 23.61 8.07
CA PHE A 347 -3.01 23.06 7.02
C PHE A 347 -4.31 22.50 7.58
N CYS A 348 -4.22 21.69 8.64
CA CYS A 348 -5.35 20.98 9.24
C CYS A 348 -6.40 21.91 9.86
N ARG A 349 -5.98 23.02 10.47
CA ARG A 349 -6.91 24.03 11.03
C ARG A 349 -7.86 24.62 10.00
N ASN A 350 -7.49 24.62 8.72
CA ASN A 350 -8.25 25.27 7.65
C ASN A 350 -8.92 24.28 6.68
N ILE A 351 -8.91 22.98 6.99
CA ILE A 351 -9.52 21.94 6.15
C ILE A 351 -10.49 21.06 6.96
N SER A 352 -11.62 20.74 6.34
CA SER A 352 -12.65 19.86 6.87
C SER A 352 -13.26 19.04 5.72
N TYR A 353 -14.06 18.03 6.05
CA TYR A 353 -14.79 17.23 5.06
C TYR A 353 -15.69 18.07 4.15
N GLY A 354 -16.28 19.15 4.67
CA GLY A 354 -17.13 20.06 3.89
C GLY A 354 -16.36 21.00 2.96
N THR A 355 -15.03 21.07 3.09
CA THR A 355 -14.20 22.00 2.31
C THR A 355 -14.13 21.61 0.84
N CYS A 356 -14.01 20.31 0.53
CA CYS A 356 -14.19 19.84 -0.84
C CYS A 356 -15.67 19.48 -1.11
N LYS A 357 -16.16 19.71 -2.33
CA LYS A 357 -17.51 19.35 -2.78
C LYS A 357 -17.46 18.53 -4.07
N GLY A 358 -18.61 18.10 -4.57
CA GLY A 358 -18.70 17.43 -5.87
C GLY A 358 -18.00 16.08 -5.87
N SER A 359 -16.99 15.89 -6.74
CA SER A 359 -16.35 14.59 -6.95
C SER A 359 -15.70 14.00 -5.68
N CYS A 360 -15.27 14.84 -4.73
CA CYS A 360 -14.75 14.43 -3.41
C CYS A 360 -15.79 13.72 -2.53
N HIS A 361 -17.08 13.80 -2.86
CA HIS A 361 -18.18 13.16 -2.11
C HIS A 361 -18.74 11.93 -2.84
N VAL A 362 -18.17 11.59 -3.99
CA VAL A 362 -18.63 10.48 -4.84
C VAL A 362 -17.81 9.23 -4.56
N PHE A 363 -18.49 8.15 -4.15
CA PHE A 363 -17.98 6.79 -3.97
C PHE A 363 -16.48 6.64 -3.63
N GLU A 364 -15.63 6.22 -4.57
CA GLU A 364 -14.20 5.93 -4.32
C GLU A 364 -13.43 7.17 -3.87
N ASN A 365 -13.70 8.31 -4.51
CA ASN A 365 -13.11 9.59 -4.15
C ASN A 365 -13.53 10.03 -2.75
N ARG A 366 -14.78 9.76 -2.32
CA ARG A 366 -15.22 10.01 -0.94
C ARG A 366 -14.39 9.24 0.06
N ILE A 367 -14.22 7.94 -0.20
CA ILE A 367 -13.49 7.05 0.69
C ILE A 367 -12.02 7.45 0.76
N ASP A 368 -11.39 7.73 -0.38
CA ASP A 368 -10.01 8.20 -0.46
C ASP A 368 -9.81 9.54 0.24
N TYR A 369 -10.70 10.51 0.00
CA TYR A 369 -10.64 11.84 0.62
C TYR A 369 -10.79 11.79 2.13
N VAL A 370 -11.73 11.00 2.65
CA VAL A 370 -11.93 10.86 4.11
C VAL A 370 -10.72 10.20 4.76
N ARG A 371 -10.16 9.13 4.15
CA ARG A 371 -8.93 8.50 4.66
C ARG A 371 -7.75 9.45 4.62
N TRP A 372 -7.58 10.18 3.51
CA TRP A 372 -6.53 11.18 3.38
C TRP A 372 -6.63 12.27 4.44
N LEU A 373 -7.84 12.80 4.70
CA LEU A 373 -8.07 13.78 5.77
C LEU A 373 -7.73 13.20 7.15
N HIS A 374 -8.16 11.97 7.43
CA HIS A 374 -7.88 11.32 8.70
C HIS A 374 -6.39 11.03 8.89
N ASP A 375 -5.72 10.49 7.88
CA ASP A 375 -4.28 10.18 7.94
C ASP A 375 -3.43 11.45 8.06
N LEU A 376 -3.89 12.56 7.47
CA LEU A 376 -3.20 13.84 7.50
C LEU A 376 -3.43 14.62 8.81
N CYS A 377 -4.68 14.68 9.27
CA CYS A 377 -5.11 15.60 10.33
C CYS A 377 -5.71 14.93 11.57
N GLY A 378 -6.00 13.63 11.52
CA GLY A 378 -6.67 12.91 12.61
C GLY A 378 -5.87 12.84 13.92
N ALA A 379 -4.55 13.02 13.86
CA ALA A 379 -3.66 13.09 15.03
C ALA A 379 -3.45 14.52 15.56
N GLU A 380 -3.98 15.55 14.88
CA GLU A 380 -3.80 16.94 15.28
C GLU A 380 -4.73 17.30 16.44
N GLU A 381 -4.17 17.88 17.52
CA GLU A 381 -4.95 18.27 18.69
C GLU A 381 -6.00 19.34 18.35
N GLY A 382 -7.25 19.09 18.72
CA GLY A 382 -8.36 20.03 18.50
C GLY A 382 -8.88 20.09 17.06
N TRP A 383 -8.42 19.22 16.16
CA TRP A 383 -8.99 19.14 14.82
C TRP A 383 -10.29 18.31 14.81
N HIS A 384 -11.37 18.92 14.33
CA HIS A 384 -12.71 18.30 14.22
C HIS A 384 -13.26 18.40 12.79
N GLY A 385 -12.38 18.23 11.79
CA GLY A 385 -12.75 18.34 10.38
C GLY A 385 -13.55 17.15 9.84
N LEU A 386 -13.62 16.04 10.59
CA LEU A 386 -14.42 14.86 10.29
C LEU A 386 -15.50 14.66 11.37
N PRO A 387 -16.70 14.16 11.03
CA PRO A 387 -17.71 13.81 12.02
C PRO A 387 -17.27 12.60 12.86
N GLU A 388 -17.87 12.40 14.04
CA GLU A 388 -17.54 11.27 14.93
C GLU A 388 -17.67 9.91 14.22
N ASP A 389 -18.70 9.75 13.39
CA ASP A 389 -18.98 8.55 12.60
C ASP A 389 -18.29 8.54 11.22
N TRP A 390 -17.14 9.19 11.05
CA TRP A 390 -16.46 9.28 9.75
C TRP A 390 -16.13 7.92 9.12
N HIS A 391 -15.97 6.86 9.91
CA HIS A 391 -15.78 5.51 9.42
C HIS A 391 -16.92 5.05 8.49
N GLN A 392 -18.14 5.53 8.72
CA GLN A 392 -19.28 5.27 7.84
C GLN A 392 -19.08 5.95 6.46
N LEU A 393 -18.53 7.17 6.43
CA LEU A 393 -18.20 7.89 5.19
C LEU A 393 -17.04 7.22 4.43
N ALA A 394 -16.09 6.64 5.15
CA ALA A 394 -14.97 5.86 4.60
C ALA A 394 -15.36 4.41 4.23
N SER A 395 -16.63 4.04 4.38
CA SER A 395 -17.18 2.75 4.00
C SER A 395 -18.01 2.83 2.73
N VAL A 396 -18.27 1.67 2.10
CA VAL A 396 -19.15 1.57 0.94
C VAL A 396 -20.59 1.64 1.41
N SER A 397 -21.33 2.62 0.90
CA SER A 397 -22.76 2.73 1.18
C SER A 397 -23.56 1.77 0.31
N ARG A 398 -24.81 1.50 0.69
CA ARG A 398 -25.74 0.70 -0.11
C ARG A 398 -25.93 1.27 -1.52
N ARG A 399 -26.00 2.60 -1.63
CA ARG A 399 -26.10 3.32 -2.91
C ARG A 399 -24.87 3.15 -3.81
N ASP A 400 -23.69 3.05 -3.21
CA ASP A 400 -22.45 2.82 -3.94
C ASP A 400 -22.38 1.40 -4.52
N ALA A 401 -23.04 0.43 -3.86
CA ALA A 401 -23.08 -0.96 -4.29
C ALA A 401 -24.06 -1.22 -5.46
N ILE A 402 -24.79 -0.20 -5.95
CA ILE A 402 -25.75 -0.36 -7.05
C ILE A 402 -25.11 0.14 -8.35
N PRO A 403 -25.01 -0.72 -9.38
CA PRO A 403 -24.22 -0.43 -10.58
C PRO A 403 -24.90 0.53 -11.56
N TRP A 404 -26.20 0.77 -11.43
CA TRP A 404 -26.98 1.53 -12.41
C TRP A 404 -27.14 3.00 -12.00
N THR A 405 -26.86 3.93 -12.91
CA THR A 405 -26.89 5.38 -12.65
C THR A 405 -28.31 5.92 -12.53
N TRP A 406 -29.23 5.46 -13.37
CA TRP A 406 -30.64 5.84 -13.31
C TRP A 406 -31.31 5.54 -11.97
N TYR A 407 -30.81 4.51 -11.30
CA TYR A 407 -31.27 4.11 -9.98
C TYR A 407 -30.85 5.12 -8.90
N LYS A 408 -29.73 5.83 -9.09
CA LYS A 408 -29.25 6.88 -8.18
C LYS A 408 -30.03 8.19 -8.35
N ASP A 409 -30.33 8.56 -9.59
CA ASP A 409 -30.96 9.85 -9.91
C ASP A 409 -32.48 9.82 -9.63
N SER A 410 -33.18 8.79 -10.11
CA SER A 410 -34.66 8.73 -10.02
C SER A 410 -35.20 8.58 -8.60
N PHE A 411 -34.38 8.11 -7.65
CA PHE A 411 -34.81 7.78 -6.29
C PHE A 411 -34.13 8.65 -5.21
N SER A 412 -33.14 9.49 -5.57
CA SER A 412 -32.52 10.46 -4.65
C SER A 412 -33.39 11.71 -4.39
N LEU A 413 -34.25 12.08 -5.35
CA LEU A 413 -35.21 13.18 -5.25
C LEU A 413 -36.27 13.01 -4.13
N SER A 414 -36.38 11.83 -3.53
CA SER A 414 -37.33 11.56 -2.44
C SER A 414 -36.86 12.08 -1.06
N ASN A 415 -35.56 12.34 -0.88
CA ASN A 415 -35.00 12.73 0.43
C ASN A 415 -34.78 14.24 0.61
N ASP A 416 -34.94 15.07 -0.44
CA ASP A 416 -34.59 16.50 -0.38
C ASP A 416 -35.76 17.44 -0.03
N SER A 417 -36.91 16.91 0.41
CA SER A 417 -38.00 17.73 0.96
C SER A 417 -37.78 18.06 2.45
N THR A 418 -36.65 18.70 2.75
CA THR A 418 -36.52 19.47 4.00
C THR A 418 -37.09 20.87 3.79
N GLY A 419 -38.41 20.99 3.96
CA GLY A 419 -39.10 22.27 3.95
C GLY A 419 -40.62 22.10 4.05
N GLU A 420 -41.17 22.54 5.18
CA GLU A 420 -42.60 22.66 5.50
C GLU A 420 -43.37 21.40 5.94
N THR A 421 -43.37 21.23 7.26
CA THR A 421 -44.31 20.45 8.05
C THR A 421 -45.77 20.84 7.76
N ASN A 422 -46.47 20.02 6.98
CA ASN A 422 -47.93 19.92 7.04
C ASN A 422 -48.31 18.46 7.39
N PRO A 423 -48.87 18.19 8.58
CA PRO A 423 -49.05 16.84 9.10
C PRO A 423 -50.36 16.21 8.61
N SER A 424 -50.52 16.07 7.29
CA SER A 424 -51.71 15.41 6.72
C SER A 424 -51.44 14.75 5.36
N SER A 425 -50.33 14.04 5.21
CA SER A 425 -50.20 12.99 4.19
C SER A 425 -50.02 11.64 4.90
N PRO A 426 -50.65 10.55 4.42
CA PRO A 426 -50.47 9.25 5.05
C PRO A 426 -49.00 8.85 4.86
N ASN A 427 -48.32 8.56 5.97
CA ASN A 427 -47.00 7.94 5.97
C ASN A 427 -47.00 6.77 4.98
N GLN A 428 -46.29 6.92 3.86
CA GLN A 428 -46.12 5.86 2.89
C GLN A 428 -45.20 4.82 3.52
N THR A 429 -45.78 3.86 4.25
CA THR A 429 -45.04 2.76 4.86
C THR A 429 -44.47 1.89 3.76
N CYS A 430 -43.13 1.88 3.60
CA CYS A 430 -42.47 0.96 2.68
C CYS A 430 -42.75 -0.48 3.07
N GLU A 431 -43.03 -1.29 2.06
CA GLU A 431 -43.20 -2.73 2.23
C GLU A 431 -41.89 -3.38 2.72
N SER A 432 -42.00 -4.30 3.67
CA SER A 432 -40.84 -4.90 4.33
C SER A 432 -40.01 -5.78 3.38
N ARG A 433 -38.75 -6.01 3.75
CA ARG A 433 -37.84 -6.94 3.06
C ARG A 433 -38.47 -8.32 2.87
N GLU A 434 -39.17 -8.83 3.87
CA GLU A 434 -39.86 -10.13 3.83
C GLU A 434 -40.95 -10.13 2.77
N TRP A 435 -41.73 -9.05 2.66
CA TRP A 435 -42.79 -8.96 1.65
C TRP A 435 -42.23 -8.95 0.23
N LYS A 436 -41.13 -8.23 -0.02
CA LYS A 436 -40.42 -8.23 -1.31
C LYS A 436 -39.88 -9.61 -1.70
N GLN A 437 -39.44 -10.40 -0.72
CA GLN A 437 -39.00 -11.78 -0.96
C GLN A 437 -40.19 -12.73 -1.17
N MET A 438 -41.27 -12.54 -0.41
CA MET A 438 -42.52 -13.31 -0.55
C MET A 438 -43.19 -13.09 -1.91
N SER A 439 -43.16 -11.87 -2.47
CA SER A 439 -43.68 -11.62 -3.82
C SER A 439 -42.94 -12.43 -4.88
N LEU A 440 -41.61 -12.54 -4.80
CA LEU A 440 -40.82 -13.38 -5.71
C LEU A 440 -41.14 -14.87 -5.56
N LEU A 441 -41.40 -15.31 -4.32
CA LEU A 441 -41.82 -16.68 -4.03
C LEU A 441 -43.21 -16.98 -4.60
N PHE A 442 -44.18 -16.07 -4.47
CA PHE A 442 -45.54 -16.25 -4.97
C PHE A 442 -45.59 -16.43 -6.49
N ILE A 443 -44.80 -15.67 -7.25
CA ILE A 443 -44.70 -15.81 -8.72
C ILE A 443 -44.28 -17.23 -9.09
N ASN A 444 -43.27 -17.77 -8.39
CA ASN A 444 -42.73 -19.09 -8.64
C ASN A 444 -43.68 -20.21 -8.18
N LEU A 445 -44.32 -20.07 -7.02
CA LEU A 445 -45.32 -21.01 -6.53
C LEU A 445 -46.52 -21.10 -7.47
N ALA A 446 -47.02 -19.96 -7.97
CA ALA A 446 -48.14 -19.94 -8.91
C ALA A 446 -47.84 -20.71 -10.20
N ALA A 447 -46.63 -20.57 -10.74
CA ALA A 447 -46.16 -21.33 -11.89
C ALA A 447 -46.14 -22.85 -11.61
N LEU A 448 -45.60 -23.24 -10.44
CA LEU A 448 -45.51 -24.64 -10.02
C LEU A 448 -46.90 -25.26 -9.80
N PHE A 449 -47.79 -24.57 -9.07
CA PHE A 449 -49.16 -25.02 -8.85
C PHE A 449 -49.91 -25.19 -10.18
N THR A 450 -49.75 -24.26 -11.11
CA THR A 450 -50.38 -24.35 -12.43
C THR A 450 -49.82 -25.52 -13.26
N ALA A 451 -48.52 -25.83 -13.13
CA ALA A 451 -47.92 -26.96 -13.84
C ALA A 451 -48.38 -28.32 -13.30
N VAL A 452 -48.61 -28.43 -11.98
CA VAL A 452 -48.98 -29.69 -11.32
C VAL A 452 -50.49 -29.93 -11.34
N PHE A 453 -51.29 -28.89 -11.08
CA PHE A 453 -52.75 -28.98 -10.91
C PHE A 453 -53.54 -28.39 -12.09
N GLY A 454 -52.85 -27.85 -13.10
CA GLY A 454 -53.49 -27.28 -14.27
C GLY A 454 -54.26 -28.31 -15.10
N PRO A 455 -55.11 -27.85 -16.04
CA PRO A 455 -55.90 -28.73 -16.87
C PRO A 455 -55.01 -29.70 -17.65
N LYS A 456 -55.15 -31.01 -17.40
CA LYS A 456 -54.45 -32.04 -18.18
C LYS A 456 -54.94 -32.01 -19.64
N PRO A 457 -54.05 -32.17 -20.63
CA PRO A 457 -54.46 -32.23 -22.03
C PRO A 457 -55.45 -33.38 -22.24
N SER A 458 -56.54 -33.12 -22.98
CA SER A 458 -57.54 -34.14 -23.29
C SER A 458 -56.90 -35.28 -24.09
N SER A 459 -57.18 -36.52 -23.70
CA SER A 459 -56.61 -37.74 -24.28
C SER A 459 -57.11 -38.10 -25.69
N ASN A 460 -57.80 -37.21 -26.40
CA ASN A 460 -58.25 -37.49 -27.76
C ASN A 460 -57.16 -37.09 -28.78
N PRO A 461 -56.57 -38.04 -29.52
CA PRO A 461 -55.53 -37.76 -30.49
C PRO A 461 -56.18 -37.23 -31.78
N THR A 462 -56.56 -35.95 -31.82
CA THR A 462 -56.70 -35.27 -33.12
C THR A 462 -55.31 -34.89 -33.59
N THR A 463 -54.71 -35.78 -34.37
CA THR A 463 -53.42 -35.60 -35.06
C THR A 463 -53.55 -34.54 -36.16
N ASN A 464 -53.56 -33.26 -35.78
CA ASN A 464 -53.35 -32.17 -36.73
C ASN A 464 -51.84 -31.92 -36.89
N PRO A 465 -51.23 -32.14 -38.07
CA PRO A 465 -49.79 -31.95 -38.29
C PRO A 465 -49.33 -30.49 -38.10
N LEU A 466 -50.26 -29.53 -38.12
CA LEU A 466 -50.01 -28.12 -37.87
C LEU A 466 -49.50 -27.85 -36.44
N THR A 467 -49.96 -28.56 -35.41
CA THR A 467 -49.52 -28.32 -34.01
C THR A 467 -48.04 -28.63 -33.76
N SER A 468 -47.40 -29.40 -34.65
CA SER A 468 -45.97 -29.76 -34.55
C SER A 468 -45.01 -28.67 -35.06
N ILE A 469 -45.48 -27.64 -35.78
CA ILE A 469 -44.64 -26.56 -36.34
C ILE A 469 -44.76 -25.25 -35.55
N LEU A 470 -45.81 -25.09 -34.74
CA LEU A 470 -46.10 -23.86 -34.00
C LEU A 470 -45.27 -23.63 -32.71
N TRP A 471 -44.33 -24.50 -32.35
CA TRP A 471 -43.57 -24.37 -31.09
C TRP A 471 -42.72 -23.08 -31.02
N PHE A 472 -42.12 -22.66 -32.13
CA PHE A 472 -41.28 -21.45 -32.19
C PHE A 472 -42.08 -20.15 -31.98
N PRO A 473 -43.14 -19.86 -32.78
CA PRO A 473 -43.96 -18.67 -32.55
C PRO A 473 -44.69 -18.69 -31.20
N ARG A 474 -45.05 -19.88 -30.68
CA ARG A 474 -45.58 -20.02 -29.32
C ARG A 474 -44.56 -19.63 -28.25
N GLY A 475 -43.29 -20.05 -28.40
CA GLY A 475 -42.22 -19.66 -27.49
C GLY A 475 -41.99 -18.15 -27.48
N ILE A 476 -42.05 -17.51 -28.65
CA ILE A 476 -42.01 -16.05 -28.78
C ILE A 476 -43.21 -15.41 -28.08
N ALA A 477 -44.43 -15.92 -28.27
CA ALA A 477 -45.63 -15.39 -27.62
C ALA A 477 -45.54 -15.48 -26.09
N VAL A 478 -45.01 -16.58 -25.54
CA VAL A 478 -44.77 -16.73 -24.09
C VAL A 478 -43.74 -15.72 -23.59
N ALA A 479 -42.64 -15.51 -24.32
CA ALA A 479 -41.67 -14.47 -23.97
C ALA A 479 -42.27 -13.06 -24.03
N ALA A 480 -43.06 -12.77 -25.08
CA ALA A 480 -43.75 -11.49 -25.25
C ALA A 480 -44.75 -11.21 -24.12
N LEU A 481 -45.45 -12.24 -23.62
CA LEU A 481 -46.34 -12.12 -22.46
C LEU A 481 -45.58 -11.66 -21.21
N TYR A 482 -44.41 -12.24 -20.93
CA TYR A 482 -43.56 -11.81 -19.81
C TYR A 482 -43.02 -10.40 -20.00
N LEU A 483 -42.63 -10.03 -21.22
CA LEU A 483 -42.17 -8.67 -21.52
C LEU A 483 -43.29 -7.64 -21.37
N LEU A 484 -44.51 -7.97 -21.80
CA LEU A 484 -45.67 -7.13 -21.61
C LEU A 484 -45.99 -6.95 -20.12
N SER A 485 -45.92 -8.02 -19.32
CA SER A 485 -46.07 -7.97 -17.87
C SER A 485 -45.04 -7.03 -17.22
N ASN A 486 -43.76 -7.15 -17.61
CA ASN A 486 -42.70 -6.26 -17.14
C ASN A 486 -42.91 -4.80 -17.59
N ALA A 487 -43.37 -4.57 -18.83
CA ALA A 487 -43.66 -3.24 -19.34
C ALA A 487 -44.84 -2.59 -18.60
N LEU A 488 -45.93 -3.33 -18.35
CA LEU A 488 -47.08 -2.85 -17.58
C LEU A 488 -46.67 -2.47 -16.15
N ASN A 489 -45.85 -3.30 -15.50
CA ASN A 489 -45.31 -2.97 -14.18
C ASN A 489 -44.39 -1.74 -14.21
N ALA A 490 -43.65 -1.51 -15.29
CA ALA A 490 -42.75 -0.36 -15.40
C ALA A 490 -43.55 0.93 -15.61
N MET A 491 -44.60 0.87 -16.43
CA MET A 491 -45.57 1.96 -16.60
C MET A 491 -46.28 2.28 -15.29
N LEU A 492 -46.65 1.26 -14.50
CA LEU A 492 -47.28 1.44 -13.20
C LEU A 492 -46.39 2.26 -12.25
N ILE A 493 -45.11 1.90 -12.16
CA ILE A 493 -44.15 2.61 -11.32
C ILE A 493 -43.94 4.03 -11.82
N GLN A 494 -43.72 4.23 -13.12
CA GLN A 494 -43.54 5.55 -13.71
C GLN A 494 -44.77 6.46 -13.54
N SER A 495 -45.98 5.89 -13.52
CA SER A 495 -47.23 6.62 -13.29
C SER A 495 -47.44 7.05 -11.84
N THR A 496 -46.62 6.56 -10.91
CA THR A 496 -46.69 6.97 -9.50
C THR A 496 -46.01 8.33 -9.31
N PRO A 497 -46.64 9.30 -8.64
CA PRO A 497 -46.00 10.56 -8.28
C PRO A 497 -44.67 10.30 -7.54
N SER A 498 -43.62 11.06 -7.90
CA SER A 498 -42.22 10.89 -7.46
C SER A 498 -41.34 9.89 -8.23
N TYR A 499 -41.89 9.11 -9.18
CA TYR A 499 -41.13 8.11 -9.95
C TYR A 499 -41.12 8.36 -11.47
N SER A 500 -41.55 9.54 -11.92
CA SER A 500 -41.75 9.87 -13.35
C SER A 500 -40.48 9.80 -14.21
N GLU A 501 -39.30 10.02 -13.60
CA GLU A 501 -38.00 10.01 -14.28
C GLU A 501 -37.37 8.60 -14.38
N THR A 502 -38.02 7.57 -13.84
CA THR A 502 -37.49 6.20 -13.86
C THR A 502 -37.48 5.64 -15.30
N PRO A 503 -36.35 5.10 -15.79
CA PRO A 503 -36.28 4.56 -17.15
C PRO A 503 -37.03 3.23 -17.28
N MET A 504 -38.17 3.29 -17.96
CA MET A 504 -39.07 2.17 -18.17
C MET A 504 -38.38 0.93 -18.78
N VAL A 505 -37.53 1.13 -19.79
CA VAL A 505 -36.88 0.04 -20.54
C VAL A 505 -35.87 -0.70 -19.67
N GLU A 506 -35.02 0.02 -18.94
CA GLU A 506 -33.99 -0.57 -18.09
C GLU A 506 -34.59 -1.32 -16.92
N LEU A 507 -35.69 -0.79 -16.36
CA LEU A 507 -36.46 -1.47 -15.31
C LEU A 507 -37.13 -2.76 -15.82
N ALA A 508 -37.73 -2.72 -17.02
CA ALA A 508 -38.32 -3.90 -17.65
C ALA A 508 -37.26 -4.99 -17.97
N LEU A 509 -36.05 -4.58 -18.37
CA LEU A 509 -34.91 -5.48 -18.59
C LEU A 509 -34.36 -6.06 -17.28
N LEU A 510 -34.28 -5.25 -16.21
CA LEU A 510 -33.93 -5.74 -14.87
C LEU A 510 -34.89 -6.84 -14.44
N TRP A 511 -36.19 -6.69 -14.61
CA TRP A 511 -37.16 -7.73 -14.25
C TRP A 511 -37.15 -8.97 -15.16
N CYS A 512 -36.48 -8.92 -16.31
CA CYS A 512 -36.21 -10.13 -17.08
C CYS A 512 -35.26 -11.09 -16.35
N THR A 513 -34.50 -10.59 -15.36
CA THR A 513 -33.62 -11.40 -14.49
C THR A 513 -34.34 -12.12 -13.36
N ILE A 514 -35.65 -11.87 -13.14
CA ILE A 514 -36.43 -12.52 -12.07
C ILE A 514 -36.40 -14.04 -12.27
N PRO A 515 -36.06 -14.82 -11.23
CA PRO A 515 -36.03 -16.28 -11.34
C PRO A 515 -37.45 -16.81 -11.60
N ARG A 516 -37.59 -17.65 -12.64
CA ARG A 516 -38.85 -18.26 -13.06
C ARG A 516 -38.75 -19.78 -13.08
N LEU A 517 -39.82 -20.48 -12.72
CA LEU A 517 -39.92 -21.94 -12.72
C LEU A 517 -40.57 -22.52 -13.98
N THR A 518 -40.78 -21.72 -15.03
CA THR A 518 -41.40 -22.17 -16.30
C THR A 518 -40.64 -23.30 -16.99
N TRP A 519 -39.32 -23.38 -16.79
CA TRP A 519 -38.48 -24.49 -17.27
C TRP A 519 -38.78 -25.84 -16.58
N LEU A 520 -39.44 -25.90 -15.41
CA LEU A 520 -39.80 -27.17 -14.76
C LEU A 520 -40.73 -28.04 -15.60
N THR A 521 -41.48 -27.42 -16.52
CA THR A 521 -42.29 -28.14 -17.52
C THR A 521 -41.43 -29.09 -18.35
N ILE A 522 -40.15 -28.78 -18.59
CA ILE A 522 -39.19 -29.64 -19.28
C ILE A 522 -38.94 -30.92 -18.49
N LEU A 523 -38.78 -30.84 -17.16
CA LEU A 523 -38.58 -32.01 -16.29
C LEU A 523 -39.84 -32.86 -16.16
N LEU A 524 -41.00 -32.23 -16.00
CA LEU A 524 -42.30 -32.90 -15.94
C LEU A 524 -42.59 -33.66 -17.24
N VAL A 525 -42.22 -33.09 -18.37
CA VAL A 525 -42.37 -33.70 -19.68
C VAL A 525 -41.36 -34.83 -19.90
N LEU A 526 -40.12 -34.71 -19.41
CA LEU A 526 -39.11 -35.79 -19.46
C LEU A 526 -39.51 -37.03 -18.65
N ALA A 527 -40.33 -36.85 -17.60
CA ALA A 527 -40.88 -37.94 -16.79
C ALA A 527 -42.12 -38.61 -17.42
N SER A 528 -42.75 -37.98 -18.41
CA SER A 528 -43.91 -38.50 -19.14
C SER A 528 -43.46 -39.30 -20.37
N PRO A 529 -44.22 -40.32 -20.81
CA PRO A 529 -43.93 -40.97 -22.08
C PRO A 529 -44.01 -40.04 -23.29
N TYR A 530 -43.12 -40.27 -24.25
CA TYR A 530 -42.91 -39.43 -25.43
C TYR A 530 -44.14 -39.36 -26.35
N ASN A 531 -44.60 -38.15 -26.67
CA ASN A 531 -45.60 -37.86 -27.70
C ASN A 531 -45.15 -36.61 -28.53
N ARG A 532 -45.68 -36.39 -29.74
CA ARG A 532 -45.30 -35.20 -30.54
C ARG A 532 -45.67 -33.88 -29.85
N SER A 533 -46.73 -33.87 -29.03
CA SER A 533 -47.10 -32.72 -28.19
C SER A 533 -46.06 -32.42 -27.09
N THR A 534 -45.38 -33.44 -26.55
CA THR A 534 -44.36 -33.25 -25.50
C THR A 534 -43.10 -32.56 -26.02
N PHE A 535 -42.69 -32.84 -27.26
CA PHE A 535 -41.56 -32.14 -27.88
C PHE A 535 -41.87 -30.66 -28.14
N SER A 536 -43.09 -30.36 -28.60
CA SER A 536 -43.57 -28.99 -28.84
C SER A 536 -43.56 -28.14 -27.57
N ALA A 537 -44.01 -28.69 -26.43
CA ALA A 537 -43.97 -28.04 -25.12
C ALA A 537 -42.53 -27.71 -24.68
N VAL A 538 -41.62 -28.70 -24.75
CA VAL A 538 -40.20 -28.53 -24.36
C VAL A 538 -39.51 -27.49 -25.24
N ALA A 539 -39.71 -27.53 -26.54
CA ALA A 539 -39.14 -26.56 -27.47
C ALA A 539 -39.68 -25.15 -27.23
N THR A 540 -40.99 -25.02 -26.96
CA THR A 540 -41.64 -23.74 -26.59
C THR A 540 -41.02 -23.14 -25.33
N ALA A 541 -40.84 -23.94 -24.28
CA ALA A 541 -40.22 -23.51 -23.02
C ALA A 541 -38.77 -23.05 -23.25
N ILE A 542 -37.96 -23.84 -23.97
CA ILE A 542 -36.56 -23.50 -24.27
C ILE A 542 -36.45 -22.18 -25.05
N VAL A 543 -37.27 -21.98 -26.09
CA VAL A 543 -37.26 -20.74 -26.89
C VAL A 543 -37.60 -19.54 -26.02
N SER A 544 -38.67 -19.63 -25.23
CA SER A 544 -39.11 -18.52 -24.38
C SER A 544 -38.05 -18.12 -23.33
N GLU A 545 -37.47 -19.10 -22.64
CA GLU A 545 -36.42 -18.84 -21.64
C GLU A 545 -35.15 -18.30 -22.30
N THR A 546 -34.74 -18.82 -23.46
CA THR A 546 -33.54 -18.32 -24.15
C THR A 546 -33.67 -16.84 -24.50
N LEU A 547 -34.85 -16.40 -24.98
CA LEU A 547 -35.11 -14.99 -25.27
C LEU A 547 -35.04 -14.12 -24.01
N LEU A 548 -35.65 -14.58 -22.91
CA LEU A 548 -35.68 -13.82 -21.66
C LEU A 548 -34.29 -13.76 -21.00
N GLN A 549 -33.51 -14.84 -21.05
CA GLN A 549 -32.12 -14.87 -20.58
C GLN A 549 -31.24 -13.92 -21.42
N ALA A 550 -31.42 -13.88 -22.75
CA ALA A 550 -30.70 -12.94 -23.62
C ALA A 550 -30.99 -11.47 -23.27
N LEU A 551 -32.24 -11.12 -22.99
CA LEU A 551 -32.61 -9.76 -22.58
C LEU A 551 -32.08 -9.41 -21.19
N SER A 552 -32.03 -10.38 -20.28
CA SER A 552 -31.48 -10.22 -18.93
C SER A 552 -29.95 -10.01 -18.90
N ALA A 553 -29.26 -10.36 -20.00
CA ALA A 553 -27.81 -10.32 -20.08
C ALA A 553 -27.23 -8.92 -19.87
N SER A 554 -27.89 -7.88 -20.38
CA SER A 554 -27.45 -6.48 -20.25
C SER A 554 -27.28 -6.09 -18.77
N THR A 555 -28.22 -6.50 -17.92
CA THR A 555 -28.23 -6.17 -16.49
C THR A 555 -27.23 -7.01 -15.71
N MET A 556 -27.14 -8.31 -16.00
CA MET A 556 -26.17 -9.19 -15.34
C MET A 556 -24.73 -8.82 -15.69
N LEU A 557 -24.45 -8.57 -16.97
CA LEU A 557 -23.10 -8.22 -17.43
C LEU A 557 -22.66 -6.84 -16.94
N SER A 558 -23.57 -5.85 -16.89
CA SER A 558 -23.24 -4.54 -16.29
C SER A 558 -22.92 -4.67 -14.80
N THR A 559 -23.67 -5.49 -14.05
CA THR A 559 -23.37 -5.81 -12.65
C THR A 559 -22.01 -6.47 -12.51
N VAL A 560 -21.68 -7.46 -13.35
CA VAL A 560 -20.36 -8.11 -13.34
C VAL A 560 -19.24 -7.15 -13.67
N SER A 561 -19.38 -6.35 -14.73
CA SER A 561 -18.39 -5.36 -15.11
C SER A 561 -18.15 -4.34 -14.01
N TYR A 562 -19.22 -3.83 -13.38
CA TYR A 562 -19.12 -2.89 -12.27
C TYR A 562 -18.37 -3.49 -11.07
N GLY A 563 -18.66 -4.74 -10.71
CA GLY A 563 -17.98 -5.43 -9.62
C GLY A 563 -16.49 -5.67 -9.88
N PHE A 564 -16.08 -5.87 -11.13
CA PHE A 564 -14.66 -5.93 -11.49
C PHE A 564 -13.97 -4.57 -11.37
N THR A 565 -14.59 -3.52 -11.92
CA THR A 565 -14.03 -2.16 -11.88
C THR A 565 -13.76 -1.69 -10.45
N HIS A 566 -14.70 -1.94 -9.53
CA HIS A 566 -14.62 -1.50 -8.13
C HIS A 566 -14.09 -2.59 -7.17
N ARG A 567 -13.48 -3.65 -7.73
CA ARG A 567 -12.80 -4.73 -6.99
C ARG A 567 -13.67 -5.48 -5.96
N PHE A 568 -14.97 -5.58 -6.17
CA PHE A 568 -15.89 -6.30 -5.29
C PHE A 568 -15.69 -7.82 -5.29
N TYR A 569 -15.04 -8.39 -6.31
CA TYR A 569 -14.69 -9.82 -6.39
C TYR A 569 -13.33 -10.16 -5.76
N ALA A 570 -12.55 -9.18 -5.32
CA ALA A 570 -11.24 -9.44 -4.75
C ALA A 570 -11.35 -10.07 -3.35
N PRO A 571 -10.58 -11.13 -3.06
CA PRO A 571 -10.59 -11.76 -1.74
C PRO A 571 -10.07 -10.79 -0.67
N ASN A 572 -10.76 -10.71 0.47
CA ASN A 572 -10.43 -9.88 1.64
C ASN A 572 -10.55 -8.35 1.45
N THR A 573 -11.43 -7.87 0.58
CA THR A 573 -11.69 -6.42 0.57
C THR A 573 -12.51 -6.03 1.82
N PRO A 574 -12.01 -5.12 2.68
CA PRO A 574 -12.77 -4.60 3.83
C PRO A 574 -14.05 -3.86 3.38
N VAL A 575 -14.11 -3.54 2.09
CA VAL A 575 -15.15 -2.82 1.35
C VAL A 575 -16.53 -3.50 1.46
N LEU A 576 -16.62 -4.84 1.39
CA LEU A 576 -17.90 -5.56 1.43
C LEU A 576 -18.23 -6.24 2.77
N HIS A 577 -17.34 -6.18 3.77
CA HIS A 577 -17.61 -6.78 5.09
C HIS A 577 -18.85 -6.17 5.76
N ASN A 578 -19.09 -4.87 5.52
CA ASN A 578 -20.25 -4.16 6.07
C ASN A 578 -21.51 -4.32 5.21
N LEU A 579 -21.45 -4.97 4.05
CA LEU A 579 -22.56 -5.11 3.11
C LEU A 579 -22.67 -6.54 2.53
N PRO A 580 -23.03 -7.55 3.34
CA PRO A 580 -23.07 -8.95 2.90
C PRO A 580 -24.07 -9.19 1.77
N ALA A 581 -25.13 -8.39 1.68
CA ALA A 581 -26.12 -8.46 0.62
C ALA A 581 -25.54 -8.14 -0.77
N ALA A 582 -24.64 -7.15 -0.88
CA ALA A 582 -23.99 -6.83 -2.16
C ALA A 582 -23.16 -8.02 -2.66
N ASN A 583 -22.51 -8.74 -1.74
CA ASN A 583 -21.74 -9.92 -2.11
C ASN A 583 -22.60 -10.98 -2.80
N TYR A 584 -23.81 -11.24 -2.29
CA TYR A 584 -24.76 -12.15 -2.94
C TYR A 584 -25.18 -11.63 -4.32
N MET A 585 -25.44 -10.32 -4.47
CA MET A 585 -25.81 -9.72 -5.75
C MET A 585 -24.73 -9.95 -6.81
N TYR A 586 -23.50 -9.54 -6.53
CA TYR A 586 -22.37 -9.70 -7.46
C TYR A 586 -22.02 -11.17 -7.70
N THR A 587 -22.07 -12.02 -6.67
CA THR A 587 -21.84 -13.47 -6.82
C THR A 587 -22.88 -14.11 -7.72
N GLY A 588 -24.16 -13.76 -7.56
CA GLY A 588 -25.25 -14.27 -8.39
C GLY A 588 -25.09 -13.87 -9.86
N ALA A 589 -24.74 -12.60 -10.12
CA ALA A 589 -24.48 -12.12 -11.47
C ALA A 589 -23.29 -12.85 -12.13
N LEU A 590 -22.19 -13.04 -11.39
CA LEU A 590 -21.02 -13.77 -11.89
C LEU A 590 -21.33 -15.26 -12.16
N MET A 591 -22.05 -15.91 -11.24
CA MET A 591 -22.52 -17.29 -11.42
C MET A 591 -23.39 -17.42 -12.68
N TRP A 592 -24.28 -16.45 -12.92
CA TRP A 592 -25.13 -16.42 -14.11
C TRP A 592 -24.28 -16.31 -15.39
N THR A 593 -23.30 -15.41 -15.43
CA THR A 593 -22.41 -15.23 -16.60
C THR A 593 -21.61 -16.50 -16.88
N ILE A 594 -21.06 -17.14 -15.85
CA ILE A 594 -20.33 -18.41 -15.99
C ILE A 594 -21.26 -19.52 -16.50
N ALA A 595 -22.45 -19.66 -15.90
CA ALA A 595 -23.43 -20.65 -16.32
C ALA A 595 -23.83 -20.46 -17.79
N MET A 596 -24.17 -19.23 -18.20
CA MET A 596 -24.50 -18.90 -19.60
C MET A 596 -23.37 -19.25 -20.57
N PHE A 597 -22.13 -18.87 -20.24
CA PHE A 597 -20.98 -19.15 -21.07
C PHE A 597 -20.75 -20.66 -21.23
N LEU A 598 -20.82 -21.42 -20.14
CA LEU A 598 -20.69 -22.88 -20.16
C LEU A 598 -21.83 -23.55 -20.94
N SER A 599 -23.06 -23.04 -20.83
CA SER A 599 -24.21 -23.51 -21.59
C SER A 599 -23.99 -23.32 -23.08
N ILE A 600 -23.59 -22.12 -23.51
CA ILE A 600 -23.31 -21.79 -24.91
C ILE A 600 -22.20 -22.70 -25.47
N LEU A 601 -21.09 -22.87 -24.74
CA LEU A 601 -20.02 -23.79 -25.13
C LEU A 601 -20.50 -25.24 -25.25
N SER A 602 -21.34 -25.70 -24.32
CA SER A 602 -21.89 -27.06 -24.33
C SER A 602 -22.82 -27.28 -25.51
N PHE A 603 -23.65 -26.29 -25.88
CA PHE A 603 -24.48 -26.33 -27.07
C PHE A 603 -23.65 -26.36 -28.35
N PHE A 604 -22.63 -25.50 -28.45
CA PHE A 604 -21.70 -25.51 -29.58
C PHE A 604 -20.98 -26.85 -29.73
N TYR A 605 -20.53 -27.43 -28.62
CA TYR A 605 -19.92 -28.75 -28.63
C TYR A 605 -20.88 -29.81 -29.17
N ILE A 606 -22.15 -29.82 -28.75
CA ILE A 606 -23.15 -30.78 -29.25
C ILE A 606 -23.47 -30.57 -30.74
N LEU A 607 -23.54 -29.32 -31.19
CA LEU A 607 -23.86 -28.98 -32.58
C LEU A 607 -22.73 -29.36 -33.55
N PHE A 608 -21.48 -29.15 -33.13
CA PHE A 608 -20.29 -29.35 -33.95
C PHE A 608 -19.56 -30.67 -33.74
N ASP A 609 -19.99 -31.54 -32.82
CA ASP A 609 -19.36 -32.84 -32.55
C ASP A 609 -19.39 -33.77 -33.80
N PRO A 610 -18.24 -34.00 -34.48
CA PRO A 610 -18.18 -34.87 -35.65
C PRO A 610 -18.09 -36.35 -35.25
N SER A 611 -17.83 -36.66 -33.97
CA SER A 611 -17.34 -37.96 -33.53
C SER A 611 -18.40 -39.06 -33.35
N THR A 612 -19.64 -38.81 -33.77
CA THR A 612 -20.73 -39.83 -33.72
C THR A 612 -20.95 -40.57 -35.04
N LEU A 613 -20.18 -40.31 -36.11
CA LEU A 613 -20.33 -41.04 -37.38
C LEU A 613 -19.40 -42.27 -37.54
N HIS A 614 -18.37 -42.45 -36.71
CA HIS A 614 -17.58 -43.68 -36.74
C HIS A 614 -16.86 -43.92 -35.42
N ARG A 615 -17.35 -44.87 -34.63
CA ARG A 615 -16.57 -45.48 -33.55
C ARG A 615 -16.62 -46.99 -33.69
N SER A 616 -15.85 -47.50 -34.65
CA SER A 616 -15.33 -48.87 -34.55
C SER A 616 -14.36 -48.92 -33.37
N PRO A 617 -14.33 -50.01 -32.58
CA PRO A 617 -13.47 -50.10 -31.41
C PRO A 617 -12.04 -50.43 -31.85
N ALA A 618 -11.24 -49.40 -32.12
CA ALA A 618 -9.81 -49.58 -32.40
C ALA A 618 -8.95 -48.87 -31.34
N ARG A 619 -8.54 -49.69 -30.36
CA ARG A 619 -7.21 -49.71 -29.71
C ARG A 619 -6.28 -48.54 -30.07
N TRP A 620 -6.11 -47.57 -29.16
CA TRP A 620 -4.84 -46.84 -29.00
C TRP A 620 -4.56 -46.57 -27.52
N ARG A 621 -3.46 -47.16 -27.06
CA ARG A 621 -2.82 -46.98 -25.77
C ARG A 621 -1.67 -46.01 -25.99
N ASN A 622 -1.57 -44.96 -25.17
CA ASN A 622 -0.37 -44.25 -24.72
C ASN A 622 -0.48 -42.73 -24.80
N THR A 623 -0.70 -42.10 -23.64
CA THR A 623 0.12 -40.96 -23.19
C THR A 623 -0.04 -40.80 -21.68
N ARG A 624 1.10 -40.79 -20.97
CA ARG A 624 1.24 -40.93 -19.51
C ARG A 624 0.87 -39.69 -18.69
N ASN A 625 0.35 -38.62 -19.30
CA ASN A 625 0.01 -37.37 -18.59
C ASN A 625 -1.50 -37.22 -18.31
N ALA A 626 -2.30 -38.27 -18.52
CA ALA A 626 -3.75 -38.25 -18.33
C ALA A 626 -4.21 -38.78 -16.95
N HIS A 627 -3.32 -39.04 -15.98
CA HIS A 627 -3.70 -39.78 -14.76
C HIS A 627 -4.33 -38.92 -13.65
N LEU A 628 -4.00 -37.62 -13.59
CA LEU A 628 -4.58 -36.71 -12.59
C LEU A 628 -5.91 -36.08 -13.05
N ALA A 629 -6.11 -35.89 -14.36
CA ALA A 629 -7.36 -35.35 -14.90
C ALA A 629 -8.48 -36.40 -15.06
N THR A 630 -8.15 -37.69 -14.98
CA THR A 630 -9.11 -38.80 -15.16
C THR A 630 -9.77 -39.24 -13.86
N SER A 631 -9.08 -39.11 -12.71
CA SER A 631 -9.59 -39.61 -11.42
C SER A 631 -10.76 -38.80 -10.84
N LEU A 632 -10.92 -37.52 -11.21
CA LEU A 632 -12.06 -36.67 -10.79
C LEU A 632 -13.18 -36.56 -11.84
N LYS A 633 -12.94 -37.00 -13.09
CA LYS A 633 -13.92 -36.92 -14.19
C LYS A 633 -14.70 -38.22 -14.44
N GLN A 634 -14.24 -39.37 -13.94
CA GLN A 634 -14.83 -40.67 -14.27
C GLN A 634 -16.22 -40.93 -13.64
N PRO A 635 -16.48 -40.65 -12.36
CA PRO A 635 -17.78 -40.98 -11.74
C PRO A 635 -18.93 -40.13 -12.31
N SER A 636 -18.69 -38.84 -12.50
CA SER A 636 -19.69 -37.88 -13.02
C SER A 636 -19.95 -38.09 -14.51
N ALA A 637 -18.91 -38.35 -15.32
CA ALA A 637 -19.08 -38.67 -16.73
C ALA A 637 -19.80 -40.01 -16.93
N GLN A 638 -19.50 -41.04 -16.12
CA GLN A 638 -20.20 -42.32 -16.17
C GLN A 638 -21.67 -42.19 -15.77
N CYS A 639 -21.96 -41.49 -14.67
CA CYS A 639 -23.34 -41.21 -14.24
C CYS A 639 -24.11 -40.42 -15.32
N TRP A 640 -23.50 -39.38 -15.90
CA TRP A 640 -24.11 -38.61 -16.98
C TRP A 640 -24.42 -39.46 -18.22
N THR A 641 -23.47 -40.30 -18.65
CA THR A 641 -23.69 -41.21 -19.78
C THR A 641 -24.73 -42.29 -19.48
N TRP A 642 -24.84 -42.72 -18.21
CA TRP A 642 -25.86 -43.67 -17.78
C TRP A 642 -27.26 -43.05 -17.78
N ILE A 643 -27.42 -41.83 -17.28
CA ILE A 643 -28.70 -41.07 -17.34
C ILE A 643 -29.08 -40.82 -18.81
N GLU A 644 -28.14 -40.34 -19.62
CA GLU A 644 -28.34 -40.12 -21.05
C GLU A 644 -28.79 -41.41 -21.75
N GLN A 645 -28.14 -42.54 -21.44
CA GLN A 645 -28.47 -43.84 -22.01
C GLN A 645 -29.85 -44.34 -21.55
N LYS A 646 -30.20 -44.19 -20.27
CA LYS A 646 -31.51 -44.62 -19.73
C LYS A 646 -32.67 -43.82 -20.28
N ILE A 647 -32.53 -42.50 -20.41
CA ILE A 647 -33.55 -41.64 -21.01
C ILE A 647 -33.65 -41.91 -22.50
N ALA A 648 -32.52 -42.08 -23.19
CA ALA A 648 -32.51 -42.47 -24.60
C ALA A 648 -33.15 -43.85 -24.82
N GLU A 649 -32.92 -44.84 -23.96
CA GLU A 649 -33.59 -46.16 -24.00
C GLU A 649 -35.10 -46.00 -23.82
N TYR A 650 -35.55 -45.28 -22.78
CA TYR A 650 -36.97 -45.02 -22.51
C TYR A 650 -37.67 -44.27 -23.67
N TRP A 651 -36.99 -43.33 -24.32
CA TRP A 651 -37.54 -42.53 -25.43
C TRP A 651 -37.45 -43.24 -26.80
N ILE A 652 -36.45 -44.11 -27.02
CA ILE A 652 -36.18 -44.74 -28.32
C ILE A 652 -36.92 -46.07 -28.48
N ASP A 653 -37.08 -46.88 -27.42
CA ASP A 653 -37.76 -48.19 -27.53
C ASP A 653 -39.28 -48.05 -27.63
N ARG A 654 -39.91 -47.07 -26.97
CA ARG A 654 -41.37 -46.94 -26.96
C ARG A 654 -42.00 -46.31 -28.20
N ASP A 655 -41.20 -45.56 -28.98
CA ASP A 655 -41.60 -44.98 -30.28
C ASP A 655 -41.82 -46.08 -31.34
N TRP A 656 -41.22 -47.27 -31.13
CA TRP A 656 -41.39 -48.45 -32.00
C TRP A 656 -42.70 -49.22 -31.73
N ASP A 657 -43.15 -49.31 -30.48
CA ASP A 657 -44.39 -49.99 -30.13
C ASP A 657 -45.63 -49.21 -30.62
N SER A 658 -45.60 -47.87 -30.54
CA SER A 658 -46.70 -47.02 -31.01
C SER A 658 -46.84 -46.96 -32.54
N ALA A 659 -45.78 -47.27 -33.29
CA ALA A 659 -45.84 -47.33 -34.76
C ALA A 659 -46.47 -48.65 -35.27
N PHE A 660 -46.56 -49.67 -34.41
CA PHE A 660 -47.15 -50.98 -34.75
C PHE A 660 -48.65 -51.07 -34.47
N GLU A 661 -49.22 -50.24 -33.59
CA GLU A 661 -50.63 -50.34 -33.16
C GLU A 661 -51.64 -49.53 -34.01
N HIS A 662 -51.20 -48.79 -35.04
CA HIS A 662 -52.09 -47.99 -35.90
C HIS A 662 -52.00 -48.38 -37.39
N THR A 663 -52.20 -49.66 -37.69
CA THR A 663 -52.74 -50.07 -39.00
C THR A 663 -54.19 -50.52 -38.80
N PRO A 664 -55.20 -49.78 -39.30
CA PRO A 664 -56.56 -50.29 -39.31
C PRO A 664 -56.60 -51.48 -40.27
N LEU A 665 -57.01 -52.65 -39.78
CA LEU A 665 -57.39 -53.77 -40.63
C LEU A 665 -58.61 -53.35 -41.45
N VAL A 666 -58.37 -52.83 -42.65
CA VAL A 666 -59.39 -52.63 -43.67
C VAL A 666 -59.71 -54.00 -44.26
N GLN A 667 -60.91 -54.49 -43.92
CA GLN A 667 -61.52 -55.65 -44.54
C GLN A 667 -62.10 -55.21 -45.89
N SER A 668 -61.42 -55.54 -47.00
CA SER A 668 -62.06 -55.56 -48.32
C SER A 668 -61.55 -56.74 -49.14
N GLU A 669 -62.50 -57.49 -49.69
CA GLU A 669 -62.31 -58.63 -50.58
C GLU A 669 -61.48 -58.27 -51.82
N GLY A 670 -60.68 -59.23 -52.28
CA GLY A 670 -60.18 -59.27 -53.66
C GLY A 670 -58.66 -59.13 -53.84
N TYR A 671 -58.04 -60.23 -54.26
CA TYR A 671 -56.71 -60.37 -54.85
C TYR A 671 -55.46 -60.28 -53.95
N VAL A 672 -54.92 -61.46 -53.66
CA VAL A 672 -53.64 -61.72 -53.01
C VAL A 672 -52.50 -61.56 -54.02
N HIS A 673 -51.65 -60.54 -53.83
CA HIS A 673 -50.24 -60.59 -54.19
C HIS A 673 -49.42 -60.44 -52.92
N ALA A 674 -48.92 -61.58 -52.43
CA ALA A 674 -47.97 -61.64 -51.34
C ALA A 674 -46.62 -61.10 -51.81
N VAL A 675 -46.41 -59.78 -51.64
CA VAL A 675 -45.07 -59.20 -51.67
C VAL A 675 -44.45 -59.45 -50.30
N TYR A 676 -43.47 -60.34 -50.24
CA TYR A 676 -42.66 -60.57 -49.05
C TYR A 676 -42.05 -59.23 -48.59
N GLY A 677 -42.43 -58.80 -47.39
CA GLY A 677 -41.95 -57.58 -46.76
C GLY A 677 -40.46 -57.66 -46.49
N ALA A 678 -39.69 -56.80 -47.14
CA ALA A 678 -38.39 -56.41 -46.62
C ALA A 678 -38.65 -55.61 -45.33
N LEU A 679 -38.27 -56.18 -44.18
CA LEU A 679 -38.14 -55.46 -42.91
C LEU A 679 -37.40 -54.14 -43.19
N PRO A 680 -37.90 -52.96 -42.78
CA PRO A 680 -37.17 -51.72 -42.94
C PRO A 680 -35.88 -51.82 -42.12
N ALA A 681 -34.74 -51.86 -42.80
CA ALA A 681 -33.43 -51.90 -42.17
C ALA A 681 -33.25 -50.68 -41.25
N LYS A 682 -32.84 -50.93 -39.99
CA LYS A 682 -32.44 -49.92 -39.01
C LYS A 682 -31.52 -48.88 -39.65
N THR A 683 -32.03 -47.69 -39.95
CA THR A 683 -31.16 -46.57 -40.34
C THR A 683 -30.44 -46.05 -39.10
N TYR A 684 -29.16 -46.41 -38.97
CA TYR A 684 -28.25 -45.98 -37.90
C TYR A 684 -28.24 -44.43 -37.71
N ARG A 685 -28.58 -43.69 -38.77
CA ARG A 685 -28.71 -42.22 -38.81
C ARG A 685 -29.87 -41.67 -37.97
N GLY A 686 -30.95 -42.42 -37.73
CA GLY A 686 -32.07 -41.95 -36.89
C GLY A 686 -31.77 -42.01 -35.38
N ARG A 687 -30.98 -43.01 -34.95
CA ARG A 687 -30.63 -43.22 -33.54
C ARG A 687 -29.63 -42.18 -33.02
N SER A 688 -28.68 -41.76 -33.87
CA SER A 688 -27.69 -40.74 -33.51
C SER A 688 -28.33 -39.35 -33.35
N THR A 689 -29.28 -38.98 -34.23
CA THR A 689 -30.02 -37.70 -34.14
C THR A 689 -30.88 -37.64 -32.88
N LYS A 690 -31.62 -38.71 -32.54
CA LYS A 690 -32.42 -38.79 -31.30
C LYS A 690 -31.55 -38.65 -30.04
N ARG A 691 -30.37 -39.28 -30.01
CA ARG A 691 -29.42 -39.17 -28.90
C ARG A 691 -28.87 -37.75 -28.73
N ARG A 692 -28.59 -37.03 -29.82
CA ARG A 692 -28.18 -35.61 -29.77
C ARG A 692 -29.27 -34.72 -29.20
N VAL A 693 -30.54 -34.96 -29.54
CA VAL A 693 -31.69 -34.21 -29.00
C VAL A 693 -31.85 -34.43 -27.50
N VAL A 694 -31.76 -35.68 -27.02
CA VAL A 694 -31.80 -35.99 -25.57
C VAL A 694 -30.65 -35.29 -24.84
N ARG A 695 -29.43 -35.37 -25.39
CA ARG A 695 -28.25 -34.71 -24.79
C ARG A 695 -28.39 -33.19 -24.75
N ALA A 696 -28.88 -32.56 -25.81
CA ALA A 696 -29.15 -31.12 -25.86
C ALA A 696 -30.23 -30.72 -24.85
N THR A 697 -31.28 -31.52 -24.70
CA THR A 697 -32.38 -31.27 -23.75
C THR A 697 -31.91 -31.39 -22.30
N LEU A 698 -31.06 -32.37 -21.98
CA LEU A 698 -30.45 -32.51 -20.66
C LEU A 698 -29.51 -31.35 -20.32
N VAL A 699 -28.68 -30.93 -21.27
CA VAL A 699 -27.81 -29.75 -21.11
C VAL A 699 -28.65 -28.48 -20.92
N ALA A 700 -29.73 -28.31 -21.69
CA ALA A 700 -30.67 -27.21 -21.52
C ALA A 700 -31.28 -27.20 -20.10
N GLY A 701 -31.79 -28.35 -19.64
CA GLY A 701 -32.42 -28.48 -18.31
C GLY A 701 -31.46 -28.14 -17.17
N VAL A 702 -30.24 -28.72 -17.18
CA VAL A 702 -29.22 -28.42 -16.16
C VAL A 702 -28.77 -26.95 -16.21
N SER A 703 -28.62 -26.40 -17.42
CA SER A 703 -28.29 -24.98 -17.60
C SER A 703 -29.35 -24.08 -16.98
N MET A 704 -30.63 -24.35 -17.23
CA MET A 704 -31.75 -23.57 -16.67
C MET A 704 -31.79 -23.63 -15.14
N VAL A 705 -31.51 -24.80 -14.53
CA VAL A 705 -31.40 -24.94 -13.07
C VAL A 705 -30.30 -24.04 -12.52
N LEU A 706 -29.11 -24.07 -13.12
CA LEU A 706 -27.96 -23.27 -12.68
C LEU A 706 -28.23 -21.77 -12.82
N LEU A 707 -28.84 -21.35 -13.94
CA LEU A 707 -29.24 -19.95 -14.16
C LEU A 707 -30.31 -19.49 -13.16
N TRP A 708 -31.27 -20.36 -12.85
CA TRP A 708 -32.31 -20.07 -11.86
C TRP A 708 -31.72 -19.89 -10.45
N ILE A 709 -30.79 -20.75 -10.03
CA ILE A 709 -30.07 -20.59 -8.75
C ILE A 709 -29.30 -19.27 -8.75
N ALA A 710 -28.57 -18.97 -9.83
CA ALA A 710 -27.80 -17.74 -9.94
C ALA A 710 -28.68 -16.47 -9.87
N GLN A 711 -29.83 -16.49 -10.52
CA GLN A 711 -30.83 -15.41 -10.48
C GLN A 711 -31.41 -15.23 -9.07
N TRP A 712 -31.67 -16.31 -8.32
CA TRP A 712 -32.08 -16.21 -6.92
C TRP A 712 -31.00 -15.58 -6.04
N VAL A 713 -29.75 -16.03 -6.17
CA VAL A 713 -28.62 -15.47 -5.42
C VAL A 713 -28.47 -13.98 -5.73
N PHE A 714 -28.61 -13.58 -6.99
CA PHE A 714 -28.61 -12.19 -7.42
C PHE A 714 -29.74 -11.38 -6.76
N TRP A 715 -31.00 -11.84 -6.85
CA TRP A 715 -32.16 -11.11 -6.33
C TRP A 715 -32.22 -11.04 -4.81
N VAL A 716 -31.83 -12.11 -4.10
CA VAL A 716 -31.71 -12.08 -2.63
C VAL A 716 -30.67 -11.04 -2.20
N GLY A 717 -29.55 -10.96 -2.93
CA GLY A 717 -28.54 -9.93 -2.71
C GLY A 717 -29.05 -8.54 -3.02
N PHE A 718 -29.65 -8.32 -4.20
CA PHE A 718 -30.17 -7.03 -4.62
C PHE A 718 -31.24 -6.48 -3.65
N VAL A 719 -32.24 -7.29 -3.30
CA VAL A 719 -33.28 -6.90 -2.31
C VAL A 719 -32.67 -6.60 -0.95
N GLY A 720 -31.61 -7.31 -0.55
CA GLY A 720 -30.90 -7.05 0.70
C GLY A 720 -29.95 -5.86 0.67
N VAL A 721 -29.53 -5.36 -0.51
CA VAL A 721 -28.79 -4.09 -0.64
C VAL A 721 -29.76 -2.92 -0.54
N VAL A 722 -30.94 -3.09 -1.11
CA VAL A 722 -32.02 -2.11 -1.18
C VAL A 722 -32.73 -1.97 0.18
N GLU A 723 -33.07 -3.07 0.87
CA GLU A 723 -33.79 -3.07 2.17
C GLU A 723 -34.96 -2.05 2.23
N ASP A 724 -35.08 -1.29 3.32
CA ASP A 724 -36.17 -0.35 3.61
C ASP A 724 -35.92 1.06 3.06
N GLU A 725 -34.71 1.36 2.58
CA GLU A 725 -34.37 2.66 1.97
C GLU A 725 -35.09 2.90 0.63
N PHE A 726 -35.78 1.88 0.09
CA PHE A 726 -36.51 1.98 -1.17
C PHE A 726 -37.91 1.38 -1.09
N CYS A 727 -38.92 2.23 -1.32
CA CYS A 727 -40.31 1.85 -1.55
C CYS A 727 -40.52 1.54 -3.04
N THR A 728 -40.82 0.30 -3.43
CA THR A 728 -41.41 0.04 -4.76
C THR A 728 -42.91 0.32 -4.68
N PRO A 729 -43.43 1.35 -5.37
CA PRO A 729 -44.84 1.68 -5.27
C PRO A 729 -45.71 0.55 -5.83
N GLN A 730 -46.84 0.29 -5.17
CA GLN A 730 -47.87 -0.66 -5.61
C GLN A 730 -47.34 -2.10 -5.87
N LEU A 731 -46.36 -2.55 -5.06
CA LEU A 731 -45.76 -3.89 -5.19
C LEU A 731 -46.78 -5.04 -5.23
N GLY A 732 -47.88 -4.92 -4.49
CA GLY A 732 -48.96 -5.91 -4.51
C GLY A 732 -49.61 -6.05 -5.90
N LEU A 733 -49.86 -4.93 -6.60
CA LEU A 733 -50.41 -4.93 -7.95
C LEU A 733 -49.38 -5.47 -8.95
N SER A 734 -48.10 -5.09 -8.83
CA SER A 734 -47.04 -5.63 -9.68
C SER A 734 -46.87 -7.14 -9.51
N THR A 735 -46.99 -7.63 -8.28
CA THR A 735 -46.96 -9.07 -7.95
C THR A 735 -48.13 -9.80 -8.60
N LEU A 736 -49.34 -9.23 -8.57
CA LEU A 736 -50.51 -9.81 -9.23
C LEU A 736 -50.29 -9.93 -10.74
N THR A 737 -49.78 -8.87 -11.40
CA THR A 737 -49.46 -8.89 -12.84
C THR A 737 -48.47 -10.01 -13.17
N TRP A 738 -47.42 -10.16 -12.36
CA TRP A 738 -46.43 -11.23 -12.55
C TRP A 738 -47.02 -12.62 -12.33
N VAL A 739 -47.83 -12.83 -11.28
CA VAL A 739 -48.49 -14.11 -10.98
C VAL A 739 -49.41 -14.52 -12.13
N VAL A 740 -50.28 -13.62 -12.60
CA VAL A 740 -51.21 -13.89 -13.71
C VAL A 740 -50.44 -14.24 -14.99
N SER A 741 -49.40 -13.46 -15.31
CA SER A 741 -48.57 -13.74 -16.49
C SER A 741 -47.84 -15.07 -16.40
N SER A 742 -47.39 -15.48 -15.20
CA SER A 742 -46.70 -16.75 -15.00
C SER A 742 -47.64 -17.95 -15.13
N MET A 743 -48.86 -17.86 -14.61
CA MET A 743 -49.89 -18.88 -14.79
C MET A 743 -50.27 -19.03 -16.28
N ALA A 744 -50.49 -17.91 -16.97
CA ALA A 744 -50.82 -17.90 -18.39
C ALA A 744 -49.68 -18.47 -19.26
N ALA A 745 -48.42 -18.17 -18.92
CA ALA A 745 -47.25 -18.75 -19.59
C ALA A 745 -47.20 -20.28 -19.44
N VAL A 746 -47.42 -20.81 -18.24
CA VAL A 746 -47.44 -22.27 -18.00
C VAL A 746 -48.57 -22.93 -18.79
N VAL A 747 -49.78 -22.34 -18.83
CA VAL A 747 -50.88 -22.84 -19.64
C VAL A 747 -50.54 -22.83 -21.13
N GLY A 748 -49.89 -21.77 -21.62
CA GLY A 748 -49.43 -21.65 -23.01
C GLY A 748 -48.38 -22.70 -23.40
N VAL A 749 -47.58 -23.16 -22.44
CA VAL A 749 -46.60 -24.26 -22.63
C VAL A 749 -47.26 -25.64 -22.55
N VAL A 750 -48.20 -25.86 -21.62
CA VAL A 750 -48.78 -27.20 -21.34
C VAL A 750 -49.92 -27.59 -22.28
N LYS A 751 -50.74 -26.65 -22.77
CA LYS A 751 -51.83 -26.94 -23.73
C LYS A 751 -51.35 -27.11 -25.19
N SER A 752 -50.06 -27.41 -25.40
CA SER A 752 -49.38 -27.40 -26.70
C SER A 752 -49.68 -28.59 -27.61
#